data_AF-A0A8J4CLU5-F1
#
_entry.id   AF-A0A8J4CLU5-F1
#
_cell.length_a   1.000
_cell.length_b   1.000
_cell.length_c   1.000
_cell.angle_alpha   90.00
_cell.angle_beta   90.00
_cell.angle_gamma   90.00
#
_symmetry.space_group_name_H-M   'P 1'
#
loop_
_entity.id
_entity.type
_entity.pdbx_description
1 polymer ?
#
loop_
_entity_poly.entity_id
_entity_poly.type
_entity_poly.pdbx_seq_one_letter_code
_entity_poly.pdbx_strand_id
1 'polypeptide(L)'
;SSSAGRRMAAASCFVTPARLASCCLLLLVVQLLRTSGSKVVVQEKKEPVGGMLTGTIMSLELPGSGGLTEQTSYYLTTTQHDAGDIIYRLAFCDGVLPEDIPMSAPVTVVYDEIIDGVVHSCTPPRESDDGQRQRRRALLGETITVPLEPRILVYITSFCGFPEPPVVSNPEEIMDLFFRTGDRRGRTLANYYNTCSYGQVTLLPKNVKVVGPVQIPCTGNLLTTRYFNSGSNFSSNSCNHDNLLKWQLWLDTFAAANQRLGINPSDYHHQVMLLPKSLSLKTEGCGGFSGLATRGPSSYEKTAINSWGRGLIWWSGDSVDRLEILLHEIGHTYGMAHGNIPGGCELRDQCDHTCTMGAYGGQGIRCLNAAHNWQIGWGRPFLELSNESLPYGKPTAPIRIPLQLSAKNSSVVVTGAGMPVNQRLFLSVRMNDYPYDLPYSFAGDTPHLLMHTYNGTVLSSYVATIHVGDLSVDSVWRDPDSDLVVRFDSWDKKTNAASVRICRRSSRQQEVNCKNGLDDDCDFLTDIEDPDCPKPPSPPIPPSPPSPPPLPSPPAPHPRLPPQPSPKPPSPKPPSPPRPSPRPPRPQPSPPSYPIRLQSPRPPPPKRPSPRPPRSPQAPRNPPSPRRQTPPPRAGAKP
;
A
#
# COMPACT_ATOMS: atom_id res chain seq x y z
N SER A 1 10.72 61.26 59.87
CA SER A 1 9.31 61.60 59.62
C SER A 1 8.62 60.42 58.96
N SER A 2 7.44 60.04 59.50
CA SER A 2 6.34 59.18 58.97
C SER A 2 6.72 57.83 58.32
N SER A 3 6.46 56.64 58.88
CA SER A 3 5.22 55.98 59.38
C SER A 3 4.17 55.59 58.32
N ALA A 4 4.08 54.29 57.99
CA ALA A 4 2.89 53.50 57.65
C ALA A 4 3.35 52.03 57.55
N GLY A 5 2.78 50.98 58.16
CA GLY A 5 1.43 50.75 58.66
C GLY A 5 0.92 49.43 58.05
N ARG A 6 1.42 48.27 58.50
CA ARG A 6 0.93 46.93 58.06
C ARG A 6 -0.23 46.48 58.95
N ARG A 7 -1.42 46.30 58.34
CA ARG A 7 -2.57 45.59 58.94
C ARG A 7 -2.44 44.09 58.65
N MET A 8 -2.50 43.27 59.68
CA MET A 8 -2.79 41.83 59.56
C MET A 8 -4.31 41.64 59.55
N ALA A 9 -4.83 40.93 58.56
CA ALA A 9 -6.20 40.43 58.55
C ALA A 9 -6.20 39.00 59.12
N ALA A 10 -6.91 38.80 60.23
CA ALA A 10 -7.23 37.48 60.76
C ALA A 10 -8.44 36.92 60.00
N ALA A 11 -8.26 35.78 59.32
CA ALA A 11 -9.35 35.01 58.75
C ALA A 11 -9.67 33.84 59.70
N SER A 12 -10.81 33.92 60.38
CA SER A 12 -11.37 32.84 61.18
C SER A 12 -12.03 31.81 60.26
N CYS A 13 -11.39 30.65 60.08
CA CYS A 13 -12.02 29.49 59.45
C CYS A 13 -12.82 28.70 60.50
N PHE A 14 -14.16 28.75 60.41
CA PHE A 14 -15.03 27.79 61.07
C PHE A 14 -14.89 26.42 60.37
N VAL A 15 -14.31 25.44 61.07
CA VAL A 15 -14.24 24.05 60.61
C VAL A 15 -15.45 23.30 61.17
N THR A 16 -16.31 22.80 60.28
CA THR A 16 -17.44 21.94 60.62
C THR A 16 -16.96 20.53 61.03
N PRO A 17 -17.63 19.86 61.99
CA PRO A 17 -17.19 18.59 62.58
C PRO A 17 -17.09 17.40 61.60
N ALA A 18 -17.63 17.51 60.38
CA ALA A 18 -17.51 16.47 59.35
C ALA A 18 -16.08 16.30 58.78
N ARG A 19 -15.20 17.30 58.89
CA ARG A 19 -13.81 17.21 58.37
C ARG A 19 -12.81 16.57 59.34
N LEU A 20 -13.12 16.50 60.62
CA LEU A 20 -12.27 15.83 61.63
C LEU A 20 -12.31 14.30 61.49
N ALA A 21 -13.46 13.72 61.11
CA ALA A 21 -13.57 12.28 60.87
C ALA A 21 -12.74 11.81 59.65
N SER A 22 -12.66 12.64 58.60
CA SER A 22 -11.87 12.33 57.39
C SER A 22 -10.36 12.46 57.62
N CYS A 23 -9.93 13.43 58.44
CA CYS A 23 -8.52 13.57 58.81
C CYS A 23 -8.03 12.45 59.74
N CYS A 24 -8.87 11.99 60.69
CA CYS A 24 -8.52 10.86 61.55
C CYS A 24 -8.42 9.54 60.77
N LEU A 25 -9.27 9.31 59.76
CA LEU A 25 -9.19 8.11 58.93
C LEU A 25 -7.91 8.10 58.07
N LEU A 26 -7.50 9.26 57.53
CA LEU A 26 -6.27 9.38 56.76
C LEU A 26 -5.02 9.15 57.63
N LEU A 27 -5.01 9.67 58.87
CA LEU A 27 -3.90 9.45 59.81
C LEU A 27 -3.81 7.99 60.28
N LEU A 28 -4.94 7.30 60.41
CA LEU A 28 -4.98 5.88 60.78
C LEU A 28 -4.50 4.98 59.62
N VAL A 29 -4.85 5.32 58.37
CA VAL A 29 -4.33 4.63 57.17
C VAL A 29 -2.83 4.86 57.00
N VAL A 30 -2.33 6.07 57.24
CA VAL A 30 -0.89 6.38 57.18
C VAL A 30 -0.11 5.71 58.31
N GLN A 31 -0.68 5.53 59.51
CA GLN A 31 -0.03 4.74 60.56
C GLN A 31 -0.06 3.23 60.29
N LEU A 32 -1.16 2.69 59.76
CA LEU A 32 -1.23 1.27 59.37
C LEU A 32 -0.27 0.92 58.21
N LEU A 33 0.00 1.87 57.32
CA LEU A 33 1.02 1.74 56.26
C LEU A 33 2.46 1.90 56.78
N ARG A 34 2.67 2.50 57.96
CA ARG A 34 4.01 2.61 58.58
C ARG A 34 4.38 1.41 59.45
N THR A 35 3.42 0.63 59.93
CA THR A 35 3.67 -0.58 60.74
C THR A 35 3.81 -1.86 59.91
N SER A 36 3.48 -1.82 58.63
CA SER A 36 3.80 -2.87 57.67
C SER A 36 5.21 -2.62 57.14
N GLY A 37 6.22 -3.21 57.78
CA GLY A 37 7.63 -3.17 57.39
C GLY A 37 7.94 -3.88 56.07
N SER A 38 7.12 -3.70 55.05
CA SER A 38 7.40 -4.11 53.68
C SER A 38 8.31 -3.07 53.07
N LYS A 39 9.63 -3.31 53.15
CA LYS A 39 10.57 -2.72 52.19
C LYS A 39 10.05 -3.10 50.80
N VAL A 40 9.48 -2.15 50.07
CA VAL A 40 9.38 -2.27 48.61
C VAL A 40 10.81 -2.11 48.11
N VAL A 41 11.54 -3.23 48.13
CA VAL A 41 12.72 -3.38 47.30
C VAL A 41 12.15 -3.45 45.89
N VAL A 42 12.24 -2.35 45.15
CA VAL A 42 12.18 -2.43 43.69
C VAL A 42 13.43 -3.20 43.30
N GLN A 43 13.32 -4.53 43.31
CA GLN A 43 14.30 -5.39 42.69
C GLN A 43 14.15 -5.12 41.20
N GLU A 44 15.08 -4.33 40.65
CA GLU A 44 15.43 -4.38 39.24
C GLU A 44 15.86 -5.82 38.97
N LYS A 45 14.89 -6.68 38.66
CA LYS A 45 15.15 -8.06 38.31
C LYS A 45 15.68 -8.03 36.88
N LYS A 46 16.98 -7.80 36.74
CA LYS A 46 17.73 -8.25 35.55
C LYS A 46 17.49 -9.76 35.49
N GLU A 47 16.53 -10.21 34.70
CA GLU A 47 16.45 -11.61 34.29
C GLU A 47 17.34 -11.74 33.05
N PRO A 48 18.61 -12.16 33.19
CA PRO A 48 19.56 -12.24 32.08
C PRO A 48 19.45 -13.62 31.44
N VAL A 49 18.21 -14.08 31.22
CA VAL A 49 17.98 -15.39 30.63
C VAL A 49 17.30 -15.15 29.30
N GLY A 50 18.10 -15.22 28.24
CA GLY A 50 17.58 -15.25 26.89
C GLY A 50 16.46 -16.28 26.77
N GLY A 51 15.49 -15.99 25.93
CA GLY A 51 14.24 -16.75 25.85
C GLY A 51 13.66 -16.75 24.46
N MET A 52 12.40 -17.17 24.37
CA MET A 52 11.66 -17.19 23.11
C MET A 52 10.27 -16.58 23.33
N LEU A 53 9.88 -15.65 22.46
CA LEU A 53 8.54 -15.10 22.39
C LEU A 53 7.92 -15.50 21.05
N THR A 54 6.66 -15.93 21.06
CA THR A 54 5.89 -16.18 19.83
C THR A 54 4.81 -15.12 19.69
N GLY A 55 4.71 -14.51 18.51
CA GLY A 55 3.77 -13.44 18.25
C GLY A 55 3.77 -13.02 16.79
N THR A 56 3.20 -11.87 16.48
CA THR A 56 3.27 -11.27 15.14
C THR A 56 4.06 -9.96 15.22
N ILE A 57 5.00 -9.78 14.30
CA ILE A 57 5.77 -8.55 14.20
C ILE A 57 5.02 -7.55 13.31
N MET A 58 4.87 -6.33 13.82
CA MET A 58 4.55 -5.14 13.05
C MET A 58 5.75 -4.18 13.08
N SER A 59 5.82 -3.27 12.14
CA SER A 59 6.86 -2.25 12.13
C SER A 59 6.30 -0.91 11.67
N LEU A 60 7.00 0.13 12.10
CA LEU A 60 6.69 1.53 11.88
C LEU A 60 7.97 2.23 11.44
N GLU A 61 7.97 2.82 10.25
CA GLU A 61 9.09 3.63 9.73
C GLU A 61 8.90 5.07 10.15
N LEU A 62 9.65 5.53 11.15
CA LEU A 62 9.63 6.94 11.51
C LEU A 62 10.71 7.68 10.70
N PRO A 63 10.38 8.82 10.09
CA PRO A 63 11.39 9.66 9.46
C PRO A 63 12.42 10.08 10.51
N GLY A 64 13.71 9.85 10.20
CA GLY A 64 14.80 10.23 11.09
C GLY A 64 14.83 11.74 11.30
N SER A 65 15.13 12.16 12.54
CA SER A 65 15.34 13.59 12.84
C SER A 65 16.54 14.11 12.04
N GLY A 66 16.32 15.11 11.19
CA GLY A 66 17.39 15.78 10.42
C GLY A 66 17.78 15.13 9.09
N GLY A 67 16.90 14.31 8.49
CA GLY A 67 17.18 13.67 7.19
C GLY A 67 18.21 12.52 7.26
N LEU A 68 18.53 12.07 8.48
CA LEU A 68 19.30 10.84 8.71
C LEU A 68 18.39 9.61 8.55
N THR A 69 19.04 8.45 8.36
CA THR A 69 18.42 7.14 8.08
C THR A 69 17.11 6.91 8.84
N GLU A 70 16.08 6.48 8.11
CA GLU A 70 14.77 6.12 8.66
C GLU A 70 14.91 5.18 9.85
N GLN A 71 14.28 5.52 10.96
CA GLN A 71 14.29 4.67 12.14
C GLN A 71 13.09 3.74 12.08
N THR A 72 13.33 2.50 11.68
CA THR A 72 12.29 1.46 11.79
C THR A 72 12.19 0.99 13.23
N SER A 73 11.01 1.16 13.83
CA SER A 73 10.67 0.53 15.10
C SER A 73 9.85 -0.73 14.83
N TYR A 74 10.28 -1.85 15.43
CA TYR A 74 9.58 -3.12 15.35
C TYR A 74 8.83 -3.38 16.65
N TYR A 75 7.66 -4.00 16.55
CA TYR A 75 6.83 -4.37 17.68
C TYR A 75 6.35 -5.82 17.52
N LEU A 76 6.56 -6.64 18.56
CA LEU A 76 6.02 -7.99 18.65
C LEU A 76 4.75 -7.97 19.48
N THR A 77 3.62 -8.33 18.86
CA THR A 77 2.38 -8.61 19.59
C THR A 77 2.31 -10.10 19.89
N THR A 78 2.41 -10.48 21.15
CA THR A 78 2.23 -11.87 21.61
C THR A 78 0.84 -12.02 22.21
N THR A 79 0.15 -13.13 21.92
CA THR A 79 -1.14 -13.42 22.57
C THR A 79 -0.87 -14.37 23.73
N GLN A 80 -1.04 -13.90 24.97
CA GLN A 80 -1.03 -14.78 26.14
C GLN A 80 -2.44 -15.25 26.44
N HIS A 81 -2.57 -16.56 26.68
CA HIS A 81 -3.85 -17.25 26.81
C HIS A 81 -4.79 -16.67 27.90
N ASP A 82 -4.23 -15.97 28.91
CA ASP A 82 -4.99 -15.45 30.06
C ASP A 82 -4.81 -13.94 30.32
N ALA A 83 -3.79 -13.30 29.74
CA ALA A 83 -3.43 -11.90 30.04
C ALA A 83 -3.81 -10.90 28.92
N GLY A 84 -4.27 -11.40 27.77
CA GLY A 84 -4.49 -10.60 26.57
C GLY A 84 -3.22 -10.50 25.71
N ASP A 85 -3.24 -9.57 24.76
CA ASP A 85 -2.10 -9.33 23.89
C ASP A 85 -1.03 -8.50 24.63
N ILE A 86 0.25 -8.86 24.54
CA ILE A 86 1.37 -8.04 25.06
C ILE A 86 2.14 -7.48 23.86
N ILE A 87 2.48 -6.19 23.89
CA ILE A 87 3.26 -5.54 22.84
C ILE A 87 4.67 -5.25 23.37
N TYR A 88 5.66 -5.91 22.77
CA TYR A 88 7.07 -5.63 23.01
C TYR A 88 7.62 -4.76 21.89
N ARG A 89 8.44 -3.76 22.21
CA ARG A 89 9.32 -3.15 21.21
C ARG A 89 10.48 -4.11 20.95
N LEU A 90 10.86 -4.32 19.69
CA LEU A 90 12.02 -5.15 19.34
C LEU A 90 13.19 -4.25 18.95
N ALA A 91 14.38 -4.62 19.39
CA ALA A 91 15.63 -4.11 18.87
C ALA A 91 16.47 -5.29 18.38
N PHE A 92 16.83 -5.25 17.10
CA PHE A 92 17.68 -6.26 16.50
C PHE A 92 19.13 -5.79 16.45
N CYS A 93 20.07 -6.71 16.59
CA CYS A 93 21.51 -6.42 16.46
C CYS A 93 21.88 -6.17 14.98
N ASP A 94 23.01 -5.50 14.72
CA ASP A 94 23.45 -5.06 13.39
C ASP A 94 23.54 -6.17 12.31
N GLY A 95 23.53 -7.45 12.71
CA GLY A 95 23.56 -8.61 11.81
C GLY A 95 22.19 -9.11 11.34
N VAL A 96 21.07 -8.59 11.86
CA VAL A 96 19.72 -8.96 11.41
C VAL A 96 19.22 -7.89 10.44
N LEU A 97 19.10 -8.26 9.16
CA LEU A 97 18.68 -7.31 8.15
C LEU A 97 17.15 -7.13 8.19
N PRO A 98 16.60 -5.95 7.85
CA PRO A 98 15.16 -5.72 7.77
C PRO A 98 14.40 -6.78 6.94
N GLU A 99 15.00 -7.24 5.83
CA GLU A 99 14.46 -8.28 4.96
C GLU A 99 14.39 -9.67 5.61
N ASP A 100 15.17 -9.91 6.67
CA ASP A 100 15.17 -11.16 7.43
C ASP A 100 14.08 -11.19 8.52
N ILE A 101 13.34 -10.09 8.70
CA ILE A 101 12.28 -9.96 9.71
C ILE A 101 10.94 -10.26 9.05
N PRO A 102 10.40 -11.49 9.18
CA PRO A 102 9.08 -11.82 8.66
C PRO A 102 8.00 -10.93 9.27
N MET A 103 7.44 -10.06 8.43
CA MET A 103 6.31 -9.20 8.78
C MET A 103 5.01 -9.97 8.58
N SER A 104 3.98 -9.61 9.36
CA SER A 104 2.62 -10.08 9.07
C SER A 104 2.41 -11.60 9.16
N ALA A 105 3.34 -12.34 9.78
CA ALA A 105 3.25 -13.77 10.05
C ALA A 105 3.47 -14.07 11.53
N PRO A 106 2.93 -15.19 12.05
CA PRO A 106 3.31 -15.72 13.35
C PRO A 106 4.79 -16.15 13.36
N VAL A 107 5.56 -15.56 14.27
CA VAL A 107 7.01 -15.76 14.38
C VAL A 107 7.40 -16.02 15.81
N THR A 108 8.51 -16.72 15.98
CA THR A 108 9.22 -16.96 17.22
C THR A 108 10.50 -16.10 17.21
N VAL A 109 10.56 -15.12 18.09
CA VAL A 109 11.72 -14.28 18.34
C VAL A 109 12.53 -14.92 19.46
N VAL A 110 13.74 -15.40 19.14
CA VAL A 110 14.74 -15.79 20.13
C VAL A 110 15.44 -14.51 20.58
N TYR A 111 15.40 -14.19 21.86
CA TYR A 111 15.95 -12.95 22.38
C TYR A 111 17.02 -13.22 23.42
N ASP A 112 17.99 -12.32 23.51
CA ASP A 112 19.13 -12.41 24.41
C ASP A 112 18.77 -11.83 25.79
N GLU A 113 18.07 -10.69 25.78
CA GLU A 113 17.61 -10.01 26.98
C GLU A 113 16.42 -9.10 26.69
N ILE A 114 15.74 -8.69 27.77
CA ILE A 114 14.66 -7.70 27.73
C ILE A 114 15.09 -6.55 28.64
N ILE A 115 15.50 -5.43 28.05
CA ILE A 115 15.94 -4.23 28.79
C ILE A 115 14.90 -3.14 28.55
N ASP A 116 14.30 -2.63 29.63
CA ASP A 116 13.25 -1.62 29.55
C ASP A 116 12.17 -2.01 28.52
N GLY A 117 11.93 -3.33 28.43
CA GLY A 117 11.05 -4.06 27.51
C GLY A 117 11.09 -3.66 26.07
N VAL A 118 12.29 -3.25 25.67
CA VAL A 118 12.84 -3.58 24.39
C VAL A 118 13.37 -5.01 24.48
N VAL A 119 12.84 -5.88 23.64
CA VAL A 119 13.33 -7.24 23.44
C VAL A 119 14.51 -7.15 22.48
N HIS A 120 15.71 -7.45 22.99
CA HIS A 120 16.94 -7.45 22.22
C HIS A 120 17.20 -8.82 21.62
N SER A 121 17.33 -8.88 20.29
CA SER A 121 17.55 -10.14 19.57
C SER A 121 18.66 -10.00 18.53
N CYS A 122 19.71 -10.80 18.66
CA CYS A 122 20.74 -10.92 17.63
C CYS A 122 20.46 -12.03 16.61
N THR A 123 19.27 -12.65 16.63
CA THR A 123 18.89 -13.74 15.71
C THR A 123 17.66 -13.36 14.91
N PRO A 124 17.63 -13.57 13.58
CA PRO A 124 16.43 -13.35 12.80
C PRO A 124 15.23 -14.14 13.36
N PRO A 125 14.03 -13.53 13.46
CA PRO A 125 12.83 -14.24 13.89
C PRO A 125 12.57 -15.46 13.01
N ARG A 126 12.22 -16.58 13.64
CA ARG A 126 11.85 -17.80 12.92
C ARG A 126 10.35 -17.89 12.80
N GLU A 127 9.80 -18.11 11.61
CA GLU A 127 8.37 -18.39 11.51
C GLU A 127 7.97 -19.60 12.36
N SER A 128 6.81 -19.53 13.02
CA SER A 128 6.29 -20.66 13.77
C SER A 128 5.84 -21.79 12.85
N ASP A 129 5.76 -23.03 13.34
CA ASP A 129 5.27 -24.17 12.54
C ASP A 129 3.86 -23.94 11.97
N ASP A 130 3.01 -23.19 12.68
CA ASP A 130 1.69 -22.79 12.23
C ASP A 130 1.76 -21.73 11.12
N GLY A 131 2.69 -20.77 11.23
CA GLY A 131 3.05 -19.85 10.16
C GLY A 131 3.50 -20.60 8.90
N GLN A 132 4.37 -21.60 9.06
CA GLN A 132 4.81 -22.46 7.96
C GLN A 132 3.66 -23.27 7.33
N ARG A 133 2.67 -23.71 8.11
CA ARG A 133 1.49 -24.43 7.58
C ARG A 133 0.52 -23.52 6.83
N GLN A 134 0.27 -22.30 7.32
CA GLN A 134 -0.47 -21.26 6.57
C GLN A 134 0.27 -20.88 5.29
N ARG A 135 1.60 -20.74 5.38
CA ARG A 135 2.52 -20.51 4.26
C ARG A 135 2.47 -21.59 3.19
N ARG A 136 2.45 -22.89 3.55
CA ARG A 136 2.32 -23.98 2.56
C ARG A 136 0.99 -23.96 1.81
N ARG A 137 -0.08 -23.45 2.43
CA ARG A 137 -1.37 -23.25 1.75
C ARG A 137 -1.33 -22.05 0.80
N ALA A 138 -0.66 -20.96 1.19
CA ALA A 138 -0.50 -19.79 0.33
C ALA A 138 0.48 -20.00 -0.84
N LEU A 139 1.52 -20.83 -0.66
CA LEU A 139 2.50 -21.21 -1.70
C LEU A 139 1.91 -22.10 -2.81
N LEU A 140 0.73 -22.70 -2.60
CA LEU A 140 0.09 -23.62 -3.55
C LEU A 140 -1.08 -23.00 -4.33
N GLY A 141 -1.26 -21.69 -4.24
CA GLY A 141 -2.24 -20.95 -5.03
C GLY A 141 -3.31 -20.31 -4.15
N GLU A 142 -3.11 -19.05 -3.81
CA GLU A 142 -4.09 -17.97 -3.90
C GLU A 142 -3.36 -16.66 -3.52
N THR A 143 -3.61 -15.61 -4.31
CA THR A 143 -3.15 -14.23 -4.11
C THR A 143 -3.25 -13.79 -2.64
N ILE A 144 -2.39 -12.87 -2.19
CA ILE A 144 -2.66 -12.11 -0.95
C ILE A 144 -4.03 -11.46 -1.17
N THR A 145 -5.06 -11.98 -0.49
CA THR A 145 -6.43 -11.49 -0.69
C THR A 145 -6.62 -10.30 0.22
N VAL A 146 -6.48 -9.11 -0.36
CA VAL A 146 -6.93 -7.89 0.32
C VAL A 146 -8.47 -7.87 0.35
N PRO A 147 -9.09 -7.15 1.31
CA PRO A 147 -10.55 -7.06 1.40
C PRO A 147 -11.15 -6.47 0.12
N LEU A 148 -12.14 -7.16 -0.47
CA LEU A 148 -12.91 -6.66 -1.63
C LEU A 148 -13.90 -5.54 -1.24
N GLU A 149 -14.32 -5.53 0.02
CA GLU A 149 -15.14 -4.48 0.60
C GLU A 149 -14.42 -3.89 1.84
N PRO A 150 -13.37 -3.08 1.65
CA PRO A 150 -12.60 -2.54 2.76
C PRO A 150 -13.50 -1.70 3.68
N ARG A 151 -13.13 -1.68 4.96
CA ARG A 151 -13.83 -0.93 6.01
C ARG A 151 -12.83 0.03 6.62
N ILE A 152 -13.18 1.30 6.68
CA ILE A 152 -12.29 2.38 7.09
C ILE A 152 -12.89 3.12 8.28
N LEU A 153 -12.13 3.21 9.37
CA LEU A 153 -12.48 3.99 10.54
C LEU A 153 -11.55 5.20 10.60
N VAL A 154 -12.10 6.41 10.49
CA VAL A 154 -11.34 7.65 10.55
C VAL A 154 -11.63 8.35 11.87
N TYR A 155 -10.59 8.66 12.62
CA TYR A 155 -10.63 9.52 13.78
C TYR A 155 -10.16 10.91 13.39
N ILE A 156 -11.05 11.90 13.46
CA ILE A 156 -10.69 13.32 13.35
C ILE A 156 -10.20 13.75 14.72
N THR A 157 -8.94 14.15 14.83
CA THR A 157 -8.33 14.39 16.15
C THR A 157 -7.98 15.86 16.39
N SER A 158 -8.00 16.23 17.67
CA SER A 158 -7.26 17.38 18.23
C SER A 158 -6.41 16.89 19.39
N PHE A 159 -5.42 17.68 19.79
CA PHE A 159 -4.51 17.31 20.87
C PHE A 159 -4.54 18.40 21.94
N CYS A 160 -4.68 17.98 23.19
CA CYS A 160 -4.60 18.87 24.34
C CYS A 160 -3.25 19.59 24.36
N GLY A 161 -3.28 20.91 24.59
CA GLY A 161 -2.06 21.74 24.58
C GLY A 161 -1.49 22.03 23.19
N PHE A 162 -2.02 21.41 22.13
CA PHE A 162 -1.67 21.77 20.75
C PHE A 162 -2.62 22.87 20.25
N PRO A 163 -2.11 24.02 19.80
CA PRO A 163 -2.95 25.19 19.53
C PRO A 163 -3.79 25.08 18.26
N GLU A 164 -3.40 24.22 17.31
CA GLU A 164 -4.12 24.10 16.05
C GLU A 164 -5.41 23.27 16.24
N PRO A 165 -6.54 23.73 15.69
CA PRO A 165 -7.80 22.98 15.75
C PRO A 165 -7.71 21.69 14.92
N PRO A 166 -8.69 20.77 15.08
CA PRO A 166 -8.89 19.68 14.14
C PRO A 166 -8.92 20.22 12.70
N VAL A 167 -8.26 19.53 11.78
CA VAL A 167 -8.18 19.97 10.37
C VAL A 167 -9.55 20.02 9.69
N VAL A 168 -10.47 19.16 10.13
CA VAL A 168 -11.86 19.07 9.68
C VAL A 168 -12.72 19.09 10.93
N SER A 169 -13.78 19.90 10.95
CA SER A 169 -14.73 19.94 12.07
C SER A 169 -15.99 19.09 11.84
N ASN A 170 -16.26 18.73 10.59
CA ASN A 170 -17.47 18.04 10.18
C ASN A 170 -17.12 16.67 9.53
N PRO A 171 -17.50 15.53 10.15
CA PRO A 171 -17.26 14.19 9.59
C PRO A 171 -17.69 14.00 8.14
N GLU A 172 -18.74 14.71 7.73
CA GLU A 172 -19.27 14.70 6.37
C GLU A 172 -18.26 15.16 5.32
N GLU A 173 -17.30 16.03 5.65
CA GLU A 173 -16.25 16.45 4.71
C GLU A 173 -15.33 15.29 4.32
N ILE A 174 -15.02 14.39 5.26
CA ILE A 174 -14.26 13.17 4.97
C ILE A 174 -15.10 12.18 4.16
N MET A 175 -16.39 12.08 4.46
CA MET A 175 -17.31 11.27 3.63
C MET A 175 -17.44 11.83 2.21
N ASP A 176 -17.42 13.16 2.05
CA ASP A 176 -17.43 13.83 0.75
C ASP A 176 -16.14 13.58 -0.02
N LEU A 177 -14.99 13.61 0.65
CA LEU A 177 -13.71 13.20 0.07
C LEU A 177 -13.73 11.74 -0.40
N PHE A 178 -14.37 10.85 0.36
CA PHE A 178 -14.36 9.42 0.03
C PHE A 178 -15.37 9.05 -1.07
N PHE A 179 -16.50 9.76 -1.18
CA PHE A 179 -17.62 9.31 -2.00
C PHE A 179 -18.27 10.37 -2.91
N ARG A 180 -18.10 11.67 -2.65
CA ARG A 180 -18.87 12.73 -3.33
C ARG A 180 -17.96 13.72 -4.05
N THR A 181 -17.62 14.85 -3.42
CA THR A 181 -16.84 15.91 -4.04
C THR A 181 -15.41 15.49 -4.34
N GLY A 182 -14.85 14.59 -3.53
CA GLY A 182 -13.46 14.20 -3.64
C GLY A 182 -12.51 15.31 -3.21
N ASP A 183 -11.25 15.16 -3.62
CA ASP A 183 -10.21 16.15 -3.40
C ASP A 183 -10.37 17.40 -4.29
N ARG A 184 -9.37 18.29 -4.30
CA ARG A 184 -9.39 19.52 -5.12
C ARG A 184 -9.56 19.28 -6.63
N ARG A 185 -9.35 18.06 -7.11
CA ARG A 185 -9.48 17.66 -8.52
C ARG A 185 -10.72 16.79 -8.76
N GLY A 186 -11.62 16.67 -7.79
CA GLY A 186 -12.83 15.86 -7.92
C GLY A 186 -12.60 14.36 -7.72
N ARG A 187 -11.43 13.96 -7.20
CA ARG A 187 -11.03 12.55 -7.08
C ARG A 187 -11.49 12.02 -5.72
N THR A 188 -12.30 10.96 -5.75
CA THR A 188 -12.76 10.27 -4.53
C THR A 188 -11.99 8.97 -4.27
N LEU A 189 -11.93 8.54 -3.01
CA LEU A 189 -11.33 7.26 -2.61
C LEU A 189 -12.09 6.06 -3.20
N ALA A 190 -13.43 6.12 -3.20
CA ALA A 190 -14.26 5.05 -3.74
C ALA A 190 -14.04 4.83 -5.24
N ASN A 191 -13.95 5.92 -6.02
CA ASN A 191 -13.68 5.83 -7.46
C ASN A 191 -12.24 5.40 -7.73
N TYR A 192 -11.27 5.75 -6.87
CA TYR A 192 -9.91 5.20 -6.98
C TYR A 192 -9.92 3.67 -6.85
N TYR A 193 -10.52 3.14 -5.78
CA TYR A 193 -10.64 1.68 -5.60
C TYR A 193 -11.33 1.04 -6.79
N ASN A 194 -12.48 1.57 -7.21
CA ASN A 194 -13.23 1.02 -8.33
C ASN A 194 -12.40 1.02 -9.64
N THR A 195 -11.70 2.12 -9.93
CA THR A 195 -10.92 2.28 -11.17
C THR A 195 -9.66 1.41 -11.15
N CYS A 196 -8.80 1.60 -10.15
CA CYS A 196 -7.49 0.96 -10.10
C CYS A 196 -7.54 -0.53 -9.75
N SER A 197 -8.67 -1.04 -9.26
CA SER A 197 -8.88 -2.47 -8.99
C SER A 197 -9.76 -3.18 -10.03
N TYR A 198 -10.07 -2.54 -11.16
CA TYR A 198 -10.93 -3.13 -12.21
C TYR A 198 -12.35 -3.48 -11.71
N GLY A 199 -12.87 -2.67 -10.78
CA GLY A 199 -14.17 -2.87 -10.15
C GLY A 199 -14.22 -4.02 -9.12
N GLN A 200 -13.08 -4.63 -8.79
CA GLN A 200 -13.04 -5.74 -7.82
C GLN A 200 -13.21 -5.27 -6.38
N VAL A 201 -12.66 -4.10 -6.07
CA VAL A 201 -12.74 -3.49 -4.75
C VAL A 201 -13.79 -2.39 -4.76
N THR A 202 -14.78 -2.53 -3.89
CA THR A 202 -15.85 -1.56 -3.72
C THR A 202 -15.82 -1.01 -2.31
N LEU A 203 -15.47 0.27 -2.17
CA LEU A 203 -15.65 0.98 -0.92
C LEU A 203 -17.11 1.43 -0.82
N LEU A 204 -17.83 0.96 0.20
CA LEU A 204 -19.24 1.30 0.43
C LEU A 204 -19.38 2.34 1.55
N PRO A 205 -20.31 3.31 1.46
CA PRO A 205 -20.52 4.29 2.53
C PRO A 205 -20.78 3.65 3.90
N LYS A 206 -21.50 2.53 3.95
CA LYS A 206 -21.77 1.77 5.20
C LYS A 206 -20.52 1.16 5.84
N ASN A 207 -19.44 1.02 5.08
CA ASN A 207 -18.17 0.44 5.51
C ASN A 207 -17.21 1.51 6.04
N VAL A 208 -17.57 2.79 5.93
CA VAL A 208 -16.78 3.90 6.45
C VAL A 208 -17.46 4.49 7.67
N LYS A 209 -16.68 4.71 8.73
CA LYS A 209 -17.09 5.51 9.88
C LYS A 209 -16.08 6.62 10.11
N VAL A 210 -16.59 7.82 10.32
CA VAL A 210 -15.79 8.99 10.65
C VAL A 210 -16.25 9.46 12.03
N VAL A 211 -15.31 9.52 12.97
CA VAL A 211 -15.56 9.86 14.38
C VAL A 211 -14.78 11.10 14.71
N GLY A 212 -15.45 12.11 15.26
CA GLY A 212 -14.82 13.27 15.84
C GLY A 212 -15.46 14.60 15.45
N PRO A 213 -14.80 15.73 15.79
CA PRO A 213 -13.47 15.77 16.39
C PRO A 213 -13.38 15.14 17.79
N VAL A 214 -12.30 14.40 18.05
CA VAL A 214 -11.98 13.80 19.36
C VAL A 214 -10.70 14.45 19.89
N GLN A 215 -10.73 14.98 21.11
CA GLN A 215 -9.55 15.54 21.75
C GLN A 215 -8.77 14.46 22.49
N ILE A 216 -7.54 14.20 22.05
CA ILE A 216 -6.57 13.36 22.76
C ILE A 216 -6.05 14.16 23.98
N PRO A 217 -6.08 13.59 25.19
CA PRO A 217 -5.70 14.30 26.41
C PRO A 217 -4.18 14.55 26.45
N CYS A 218 -3.77 15.55 27.25
CA CYS A 218 -2.36 15.98 27.35
C CYS A 218 -1.46 14.83 27.82
N THR A 219 -2.01 14.04 28.73
CA THR A 219 -1.48 12.78 29.22
C THR A 219 -2.65 11.82 29.36
N GLY A 220 -2.43 10.55 29.07
CA GLY A 220 -3.43 9.52 29.30
C GLY A 220 -2.80 8.20 29.69
N ASN A 221 -3.64 7.27 30.11
CA ASN A 221 -3.27 5.91 30.40
C ASN A 221 -4.17 4.98 29.57
N LEU A 222 -3.57 3.99 28.92
CA LEU A 222 -4.32 2.99 28.19
C LEU A 222 -4.95 2.00 29.15
N LEU A 223 -6.29 1.89 29.10
CA LEU A 223 -7.08 0.87 29.81
C LEU A 223 -7.08 -0.48 29.09
N THR A 224 -6.16 -0.66 28.15
CA THR A 224 -6.09 -1.85 27.31
C THR A 224 -5.36 -2.98 28.03
N THR A 225 -5.73 -4.22 27.71
CA THR A 225 -4.93 -5.41 28.07
C THR A 225 -3.56 -5.42 27.39
N ARG A 226 -3.37 -4.56 26.37
CA ARG A 226 -2.10 -4.39 25.67
C ARG A 226 -1.06 -3.67 26.52
N TYR A 227 -0.18 -4.46 27.12
CA TYR A 227 0.95 -3.93 27.87
C TYR A 227 2.03 -3.41 26.93
N PHE A 228 2.40 -2.14 27.12
CA PHE A 228 3.58 -1.51 26.53
C PHE A 228 4.67 -1.45 27.57
N ASN A 229 5.91 -1.78 27.19
CA ASN A 229 6.96 -1.67 28.19
C ASN A 229 7.40 -0.24 28.48
N SER A 230 7.23 0.69 27.54
CA SER A 230 7.29 2.13 27.82
C SER A 230 6.15 2.61 28.75
N GLY A 231 5.39 1.68 29.34
CA GLY A 231 4.23 1.90 30.18
C GLY A 231 2.97 2.20 29.37
N SER A 232 1.81 1.95 29.98
CA SER A 232 0.52 2.30 29.38
C SER A 232 0.26 3.81 29.35
N ASN A 233 1.14 4.62 29.95
CA ASN A 233 1.03 6.08 29.90
C ASN A 233 1.49 6.62 28.54
N PHE A 234 0.84 7.67 28.08
CA PHE A 234 1.23 8.43 26.90
C PHE A 234 1.16 9.93 27.16
N SER A 235 1.85 10.71 26.33
CA SER A 235 1.72 12.16 26.24
C SER A 235 1.36 12.57 24.81
N SER A 236 0.58 13.64 24.64
CA SER A 236 0.28 14.24 23.33
C SER A 236 1.41 15.10 22.77
N ASN A 237 2.44 15.41 23.57
CA ASN A 237 3.44 16.42 23.24
C ASN A 237 4.67 15.87 22.50
N SER A 238 4.71 14.56 22.22
CA SER A 238 5.80 13.92 21.51
C SER A 238 5.33 12.64 20.82
N CYS A 239 5.84 12.34 19.63
CA CYS A 239 5.67 11.04 18.97
C CYS A 239 6.62 9.95 19.49
N ASN A 240 7.56 10.28 20.38
CA ASN A 240 8.50 9.32 20.99
C ASN A 240 7.78 8.34 21.94
N HIS A 241 8.50 7.33 22.43
CA HIS A 241 8.02 6.38 23.46
C HIS A 241 6.69 5.69 23.09
N ASP A 242 6.55 5.33 21.81
CA ASP A 242 5.38 4.67 21.23
C ASP A 242 4.08 5.48 21.31
N ASN A 243 4.16 6.79 21.59
CA ASN A 243 3.00 7.64 21.78
C ASN A 243 2.05 7.61 20.57
N LEU A 244 2.57 7.59 19.34
CA LEU A 244 1.74 7.47 18.13
C LEU A 244 0.81 6.24 18.16
N LEU A 245 1.36 5.08 18.53
CA LEU A 245 0.60 3.83 18.65
C LEU A 245 -0.34 3.88 19.85
N LYS A 246 0.09 4.45 20.98
CA LYS A 246 -0.75 4.59 22.17
C LYS A 246 -1.93 5.52 21.92
N TRP A 247 -1.76 6.64 21.20
CA TRP A 247 -2.84 7.53 20.80
C TRP A 247 -3.91 6.78 20.00
N GLN A 248 -3.48 5.94 19.06
CA GLN A 248 -4.38 5.13 18.24
C GLN A 248 -5.17 4.13 19.09
N LEU A 249 -4.50 3.40 20.00
CA LEU A 249 -5.17 2.45 20.90
C LEU A 249 -6.09 3.14 21.92
N TRP A 250 -5.76 4.36 22.33
CA TRP A 250 -6.63 5.16 23.18
C TRP A 250 -7.92 5.53 22.43
N LEU A 251 -7.83 5.93 21.16
CA LEU A 251 -9.00 6.22 20.31
C LEU A 251 -9.87 4.99 20.10
N ASP A 252 -9.25 3.82 19.88
CA ASP A 252 -9.97 2.55 19.80
C ASP A 252 -10.74 2.23 21.08
N THR A 253 -10.10 2.41 22.24
CA THR A 253 -10.73 2.19 23.54
C THR A 253 -11.88 3.18 23.75
N PHE A 254 -11.68 4.45 23.39
CA PHE A 254 -12.71 5.48 23.44
C PHE A 254 -13.91 5.12 22.55
N ALA A 255 -13.67 4.69 21.31
CA ALA A 255 -14.71 4.33 20.37
C ALA A 255 -15.50 3.09 20.83
N ALA A 256 -14.82 2.07 21.33
CA ALA A 256 -15.42 0.84 21.84
C ALA A 256 -16.22 1.07 23.13
N ALA A 257 -15.73 1.91 24.05
CA ALA A 257 -16.42 2.23 25.30
C ALA A 257 -17.66 3.11 25.09
N ASN A 258 -17.68 3.93 24.03
CA ASN A 258 -18.81 4.78 23.72
C ASN A 258 -19.89 4.01 22.96
N GLN A 259 -20.79 3.36 23.73
CA GLN A 259 -21.91 2.57 23.19
C GLN A 259 -22.78 3.32 22.18
N ARG A 260 -22.84 4.65 22.23
CA ARG A 260 -23.60 5.46 21.27
C ARG A 260 -22.99 5.46 19.87
N LEU A 261 -21.69 5.25 19.76
CA LEU A 261 -21.01 5.12 18.47
C LEU A 261 -21.28 3.75 17.84
N GLY A 262 -21.44 2.70 18.67
CA GLY A 262 -21.66 1.33 18.19
C GLY A 262 -20.52 0.83 17.31
N ILE A 263 -19.29 1.23 17.62
CA ILE A 263 -18.09 0.92 16.84
C ILE A 263 -17.29 -0.14 17.60
N ASN A 264 -17.03 -1.26 16.94
CA ASN A 264 -15.94 -2.16 17.29
C ASN A 264 -14.76 -1.85 16.34
N PRO A 265 -13.67 -1.23 16.82
CA PRO A 265 -12.54 -0.86 15.97
C PRO A 265 -11.88 -2.04 15.25
N SER A 266 -11.93 -3.25 15.81
CA SER A 266 -11.37 -4.46 15.19
C SER A 266 -12.17 -4.93 13.96
N ASP A 267 -13.39 -4.43 13.75
CA ASP A 267 -14.16 -4.71 12.52
C ASP A 267 -13.69 -3.89 11.30
N TYR A 268 -12.67 -3.04 11.44
CA TYR A 268 -12.19 -2.14 10.37
C TYR A 268 -10.81 -2.57 9.88
N HIS A 269 -10.66 -2.62 8.56
CA HIS A 269 -9.42 -3.00 7.90
C HIS A 269 -8.37 -1.90 7.99
N HIS A 270 -8.80 -0.64 7.89
CA HIS A 270 -7.95 0.54 7.94
C HIS A 270 -8.43 1.49 9.03
N GLN A 271 -7.57 1.79 9.98
CA GLN A 271 -7.85 2.79 11.01
C GLN A 271 -6.95 4.01 10.79
N VAL A 272 -7.58 5.16 10.52
CA VAL A 272 -6.91 6.40 10.14
C VAL A 272 -7.04 7.40 11.29
N MET A 273 -5.91 7.85 11.84
CA MET A 273 -5.84 9.03 12.70
C MET A 273 -5.54 10.25 11.83
N LEU A 274 -6.55 11.08 11.60
CA LEU A 274 -6.38 12.37 10.93
C LEU A 274 -5.91 13.40 11.95
N LEU A 275 -4.65 13.82 11.81
CA LEU A 275 -3.96 14.73 12.72
C LEU A 275 -4.30 16.20 12.42
N PRO A 276 -4.20 17.10 13.42
CA PRO A 276 -4.19 18.55 13.19
C PRO A 276 -3.06 18.96 12.23
N LYS A 277 -3.26 20.11 11.56
CA LYS A 277 -2.22 20.73 10.72
C LYS A 277 -0.96 21.00 11.52
N SER A 278 0.19 20.81 10.89
CA SER A 278 1.53 21.02 11.44
C SER A 278 1.87 20.18 12.68
N LEU A 279 1.01 19.26 13.14
CA LEU A 279 1.32 18.44 14.32
C LEU A 279 2.52 17.54 14.06
N SER A 280 2.58 16.86 12.91
CA SER A 280 3.74 16.03 12.56
C SER A 280 5.03 16.84 12.41
N LEU A 281 4.94 18.12 12.05
CA LEU A 281 6.09 19.01 11.88
C LEU A 281 6.57 19.66 13.19
N LYS A 282 5.64 20.07 14.06
CA LYS A 282 5.92 20.87 15.26
C LYS A 282 6.12 20.02 16.52
N THR A 283 5.64 18.79 16.53
CA THR A 283 5.70 17.91 17.70
C THR A 283 6.98 17.08 17.71
N GLU A 284 7.65 17.06 18.85
CA GLU A 284 8.94 16.38 19.01
C GLU A 284 8.85 14.89 18.65
N GLY A 285 9.82 14.40 17.88
CA GLY A 285 9.91 12.98 17.50
C GLY A 285 8.98 12.56 16.36
N CYS A 286 8.15 13.45 15.82
CA CYS A 286 7.25 13.11 14.71
C CYS A 286 7.92 13.23 13.33
N GLY A 287 9.01 14.00 13.21
CA GLY A 287 9.84 14.06 12.00
C GLY A 287 9.14 14.57 10.73
N GLY A 288 7.97 15.21 10.84
CA GLY A 288 7.36 15.94 9.73
C GLY A 288 6.68 15.10 8.65
N PHE A 289 6.30 13.85 8.93
CA PHE A 289 5.65 13.01 7.91
C PHE A 289 4.32 13.60 7.40
N SER A 290 4.02 13.33 6.13
CA SER A 290 2.71 13.66 5.52
C SER A 290 1.69 12.53 5.74
N GLY A 291 2.18 11.30 5.75
CA GLY A 291 1.46 10.09 6.10
C GLY A 291 2.45 9.11 6.74
N LEU A 292 1.91 8.20 7.55
CA LEU A 292 2.64 7.11 8.15
C LEU A 292 1.68 5.94 8.32
N ALA A 293 2.13 4.70 8.14
CA ALA A 293 1.31 3.52 8.31
C ALA A 293 2.08 2.31 8.81
N THR A 294 1.34 1.32 9.30
CA THR A 294 1.88 0.00 9.61
C THR A 294 2.08 -0.82 8.35
N ARG A 295 3.17 -1.60 8.30
CA ARG A 295 3.47 -2.52 7.20
C ARG A 295 2.65 -3.81 7.30
N GLY A 296 1.55 -3.86 6.57
CA GLY A 296 0.56 -4.92 6.71
C GLY A 296 -0.44 -4.65 7.84
N PRO A 297 -1.29 -5.66 8.16
CA PRO A 297 -2.10 -5.65 9.38
C PRO A 297 -1.21 -5.55 10.64
N SER A 298 -1.47 -4.52 11.44
CA SER A 298 -0.93 -4.36 12.80
C SER A 298 -1.54 -5.36 13.78
N SER A 299 -2.73 -5.87 13.52
CA SER A 299 -3.34 -6.91 14.33
C SER A 299 -4.15 -7.85 13.47
N TYR A 300 -4.04 -9.13 13.79
CA TYR A 300 -4.74 -10.25 13.15
C TYR A 300 -5.97 -10.69 13.93
N GLU A 301 -6.46 -9.86 14.86
CA GLU A 301 -7.70 -10.13 15.57
C GLU A 301 -8.84 -10.27 14.55
N LYS A 302 -9.43 -11.46 14.51
CA LYS A 302 -10.51 -11.78 13.59
C LYS A 302 -11.84 -11.53 14.29
N THR A 303 -12.73 -10.84 13.62
CA THR A 303 -14.11 -10.66 14.03
C THR A 303 -15.05 -11.36 13.05
N ALA A 304 -16.36 -11.36 13.34
CA ALA A 304 -17.35 -11.86 12.40
C ALA A 304 -17.40 -11.03 11.09
N ILE A 305 -16.85 -9.82 11.09
CA ILE A 305 -16.88 -8.89 9.96
C ILE A 305 -15.49 -8.75 9.30
N ASN A 306 -14.43 -8.74 10.10
CA ASN A 306 -13.06 -8.56 9.64
C ASN A 306 -12.26 -9.84 9.83
N SER A 307 -11.95 -10.53 8.73
CA SER A 307 -11.13 -11.74 8.71
C SER A 307 -9.68 -11.51 8.29
N TRP A 308 -9.36 -10.30 7.81
CA TRP A 308 -8.06 -9.95 7.24
C TRP A 308 -7.12 -9.35 8.28
N GLY A 309 -7.64 -8.52 9.19
CA GLY A 309 -6.86 -7.82 10.21
C GLY A 309 -7.03 -6.30 10.11
N ARG A 310 -6.25 -5.53 10.87
CA ARG A 310 -6.33 -4.07 10.88
C ARG A 310 -4.97 -3.41 10.66
N GLY A 311 -4.86 -2.51 9.70
CA GLY A 311 -3.73 -1.60 9.54
C GLY A 311 -4.00 -0.25 10.19
N LEU A 312 -2.95 0.41 10.66
CA LEU A 312 -3.02 1.74 11.28
C LEU A 312 -2.37 2.76 10.35
N ILE A 313 -2.98 3.94 10.28
CA ILE A 313 -2.56 5.04 9.43
C ILE A 313 -2.62 6.33 10.25
N TRP A 314 -1.54 7.12 10.23
CA TRP A 314 -1.50 8.48 10.75
C TRP A 314 -1.37 9.44 9.58
N TRP A 315 -2.42 10.22 9.33
CA TRP A 315 -2.51 11.10 8.18
C TRP A 315 -2.41 12.55 8.62
N SER A 316 -1.40 13.27 8.14
CA SER A 316 -1.20 14.66 8.51
C SER A 316 -2.31 15.54 7.95
N GLY A 317 -2.85 16.43 8.80
CA GLY A 317 -3.80 17.45 8.38
C GLY A 317 -3.25 18.43 7.34
N ASP A 318 -1.92 18.51 7.19
CA ASP A 318 -1.27 19.31 6.13
C ASP A 318 -1.51 18.72 4.73
N SER A 319 -1.89 17.44 4.65
CA SER A 319 -2.10 16.70 3.40
C SER A 319 -3.52 16.12 3.28
N VAL A 320 -4.49 16.62 4.05
CA VAL A 320 -5.88 16.10 4.06
C VAL A 320 -6.58 16.18 2.69
N ASP A 321 -6.14 17.10 1.84
CA ASP A 321 -6.67 17.34 0.50
C ASP A 321 -5.85 16.66 -0.61
N ARG A 322 -4.87 15.83 -0.23
CA ARG A 322 -4.00 15.06 -1.10
C ARG A 322 -4.30 13.58 -0.92
N LEU A 323 -5.31 13.11 -1.65
CA LEU A 323 -5.76 11.73 -1.56
C LEU A 323 -4.65 10.72 -1.91
N GLU A 324 -3.66 11.12 -2.73
CA GLU A 324 -2.46 10.32 -3.00
C GLU A 324 -1.72 9.87 -1.73
N ILE A 325 -1.64 10.71 -0.70
CA ILE A 325 -0.93 10.38 0.55
C ILE A 325 -1.70 9.30 1.31
N LEU A 326 -3.02 9.47 1.46
CA LEU A 326 -3.84 8.44 2.12
C LEU A 326 -3.78 7.10 1.37
N LEU A 327 -3.80 7.13 0.04
CA LEU A 327 -3.70 5.93 -0.78
C LEU A 327 -2.35 5.23 -0.65
N HIS A 328 -1.26 6.00 -0.55
CA HIS A 328 0.08 5.51 -0.25
C HIS A 328 0.11 4.79 1.10
N GLU A 329 -0.43 5.42 2.15
CA GLU A 329 -0.49 4.82 3.49
C GLU A 329 -1.37 3.57 3.56
N ILE A 330 -2.52 3.58 2.88
CA ILE A 330 -3.35 2.38 2.71
C ILE A 330 -2.53 1.27 2.02
N GLY A 331 -1.67 1.62 1.06
CA GLY A 331 -0.82 0.67 0.40
C GLY A 331 0.12 -0.07 1.35
N HIS A 332 0.74 0.64 2.29
CA HIS A 332 1.54 0.04 3.35
C HIS A 332 0.73 -0.90 4.22
N THR A 333 -0.51 -0.57 4.57
CA THR A 333 -1.35 -1.50 5.35
C THR A 333 -1.66 -2.79 4.59
N TYR A 334 -1.63 -2.79 3.25
CA TYR A 334 -1.70 -4.02 2.45
C TYR A 334 -0.37 -4.79 2.35
N GLY A 335 0.68 -4.30 3.00
CA GLY A 335 2.01 -4.90 2.99
C GLY A 335 2.86 -4.51 1.78
N MET A 336 2.49 -3.46 1.05
CA MET A 336 3.32 -2.94 -0.05
C MET A 336 4.43 -2.05 0.51
N ALA A 337 5.65 -2.26 0.02
CA ALA A 337 6.75 -1.34 0.27
C ALA A 337 6.71 -0.17 -0.72
N HIS A 338 7.63 0.78 -0.55
CA HIS A 338 7.79 1.86 -1.50
C HIS A 338 8.15 1.36 -2.91
N GLY A 339 7.76 2.13 -3.93
CA GLY A 339 8.23 1.98 -5.30
C GLY A 339 9.47 2.85 -5.53
N ASN A 340 10.52 2.29 -6.11
CA ASN A 340 11.80 2.96 -6.29
C ASN A 340 12.34 2.78 -7.73
N ILE A 341 13.49 3.38 -8.01
CA ILE A 341 14.28 3.20 -9.24
C ILE A 341 15.65 2.62 -8.86
N PRO A 342 16.41 2.03 -9.81
CA PRO A 342 17.78 1.61 -9.55
C PRO A 342 18.63 2.74 -8.95
N GLY A 343 19.26 2.48 -7.81
CA GLY A 343 20.11 3.46 -7.11
C GLY A 343 19.37 4.53 -6.30
N GLY A 344 18.03 4.57 -6.33
CA GLY A 344 17.24 5.58 -5.64
C GLY A 344 17.27 6.97 -6.30
N CYS A 345 16.61 7.93 -5.66
CA CYS A 345 16.62 9.36 -6.00
C CYS A 345 17.23 10.17 -4.85
N GLU A 346 17.12 11.51 -4.88
CA GLU A 346 17.72 12.37 -3.85
C GLU A 346 17.27 12.00 -2.42
N LEU A 347 16.00 11.58 -2.27
CA LEU A 347 15.44 11.11 -1.00
C LEU A 347 15.76 9.63 -0.71
N ARG A 348 16.51 8.95 -1.59
CA ARG A 348 16.88 7.52 -1.61
C ARG A 348 15.71 6.55 -1.69
N ASP A 349 14.49 7.02 -1.48
CA ASP A 349 13.28 6.22 -1.53
C ASP A 349 12.10 6.98 -2.17
N GLN A 350 11.05 6.24 -2.53
CA GLN A 350 9.84 6.75 -3.17
C GLN A 350 10.13 7.49 -4.48
N CYS A 351 10.82 6.80 -5.38
CA CYS A 351 11.32 7.37 -6.62
C CYS A 351 10.61 6.83 -7.87
N ASP A 352 9.79 5.77 -7.71
CA ASP A 352 8.96 5.25 -8.80
C ASP A 352 7.80 6.21 -9.10
N HIS A 353 8.06 7.13 -10.03
CA HIS A 353 7.06 8.04 -10.56
C HIS A 353 5.96 7.34 -11.38
N THR A 354 5.83 6.02 -11.35
CA THR A 354 4.73 5.32 -12.02
C THR A 354 3.79 4.65 -11.03
N CYS A 355 4.08 4.70 -9.73
CA CYS A 355 3.28 4.02 -8.72
C CYS A 355 2.86 4.95 -7.60
N THR A 356 1.67 4.74 -7.03
CA THR A 356 1.24 5.38 -5.78
C THR A 356 2.27 5.23 -4.66
N MET A 357 2.96 4.08 -4.62
CA MET A 357 3.96 3.76 -3.62
C MET A 357 5.33 4.43 -3.87
N GLY A 358 5.53 5.09 -5.02
CA GLY A 358 6.79 5.76 -5.34
C GLY A 358 6.66 7.21 -5.79
N ALA A 359 5.45 7.77 -5.78
CA ALA A 359 5.20 9.13 -6.24
C ALA A 359 5.36 10.15 -5.10
N TYR A 360 6.56 10.70 -4.92
CA TYR A 360 6.75 11.81 -3.97
C TYR A 360 6.16 13.13 -4.49
N GLY A 361 5.68 13.99 -3.58
CA GLY A 361 5.64 15.44 -3.81
C GLY A 361 4.58 16.00 -4.77
N GLY A 362 3.40 15.38 -4.90
CA GLY A 362 2.31 15.94 -5.70
C GLY A 362 2.41 15.64 -7.21
N GLN A 363 3.15 14.58 -7.55
CA GLN A 363 3.22 14.00 -8.89
C GLN A 363 1.88 13.42 -9.41
N GLY A 364 0.78 13.61 -8.68
CA GLY A 364 -0.56 13.13 -9.05
C GLY A 364 -0.93 11.82 -8.34
N ILE A 365 -2.21 11.46 -8.44
CA ILE A 365 -2.65 10.12 -8.03
C ILE A 365 -2.37 9.21 -9.21
N ARG A 366 -1.75 8.07 -8.92
CA ARG A 366 -1.47 7.00 -9.86
C ARG A 366 -2.10 5.72 -9.36
N CYS A 367 -2.54 4.86 -10.26
CA CYS A 367 -2.81 3.48 -9.88
C CYS A 367 -1.49 2.76 -9.59
N LEU A 368 -1.57 1.61 -8.92
CA LEU A 368 -0.40 0.80 -8.60
C LEU A 368 0.32 0.31 -9.88
N ASN A 369 1.64 0.14 -9.81
CA ASN A 369 2.38 -0.53 -10.88
C ASN A 369 1.98 -2.01 -10.96
N ALA A 370 2.34 -2.70 -12.04
CA ALA A 370 1.91 -4.08 -12.27
C ALA A 370 2.36 -5.06 -11.18
N ALA A 371 3.54 -4.86 -10.60
CA ALA A 371 4.06 -5.70 -9.52
C ALA A 371 3.23 -5.55 -8.24
N HIS A 372 2.95 -4.31 -7.81
CA HIS A 372 2.07 -4.03 -6.68
C HIS A 372 0.63 -4.49 -6.93
N ASN A 373 0.09 -4.28 -8.13
CA ASN A 373 -1.24 -4.79 -8.51
C ASN A 373 -1.33 -6.32 -8.41
N TRP A 374 -0.28 -7.03 -8.82
CA TRP A 374 -0.17 -8.47 -8.68
C TRP A 374 -0.06 -8.89 -7.20
N GLN A 375 0.78 -8.18 -6.43
CA GLN A 375 0.99 -8.45 -5.01
C GLN A 375 -0.32 -8.48 -4.24
N ILE A 376 -1.21 -7.51 -4.46
CA ILE A 376 -2.50 -7.41 -3.75
C ILE A 376 -3.67 -8.07 -4.51
N GLY A 377 -3.39 -8.79 -5.60
CA GLY A 377 -4.39 -9.54 -6.37
C GLY A 377 -5.37 -8.71 -7.19
N TRP A 378 -5.13 -7.40 -7.35
CA TRP A 378 -5.94 -6.53 -8.20
C TRP A 378 -5.68 -6.81 -9.68
N GLY A 379 -4.41 -6.87 -10.09
CA GLY A 379 -4.00 -7.27 -11.43
C GLY A 379 -3.39 -8.67 -11.46
N ARG A 380 -3.24 -9.23 -12.64
CA ARG A 380 -2.47 -10.47 -12.85
C ARG A 380 -1.80 -10.49 -14.23
N PRO A 381 -0.67 -11.21 -14.39
CA PRO A 381 -0.15 -11.46 -15.71
C PRO A 381 -1.17 -12.25 -16.54
N PHE A 382 -1.27 -11.93 -17.82
CA PHE A 382 -1.96 -12.79 -18.78
C PHE A 382 -1.01 -13.80 -19.45
N LEU A 383 0.30 -13.53 -19.36
CA LEU A 383 1.37 -14.36 -19.88
C LEU A 383 2.54 -14.36 -18.90
N GLU A 384 3.04 -15.56 -18.60
CA GLU A 384 4.25 -15.77 -17.81
C GLU A 384 5.31 -16.42 -18.69
N LEU A 385 6.51 -15.87 -18.65
CA LEU A 385 7.66 -16.32 -19.43
C LEU A 385 8.78 -16.77 -18.48
N SER A 386 9.43 -17.86 -18.85
CA SER A 386 10.56 -18.47 -18.16
C SER A 386 11.71 -18.76 -19.14
N ASN A 387 12.78 -19.38 -18.64
CA ASN A 387 13.91 -19.85 -19.45
C ASN A 387 13.47 -20.75 -20.62
N GLU A 388 12.44 -21.57 -20.41
CA GLU A 388 11.93 -22.52 -21.40
C GLU A 388 11.21 -21.80 -22.56
N SER A 389 10.50 -20.71 -22.25
CA SER A 389 9.81 -19.89 -23.26
C SER A 389 10.67 -18.81 -23.89
N LEU A 390 11.83 -18.51 -23.30
CA LEU A 390 12.79 -17.51 -23.76
C LEU A 390 14.17 -18.14 -23.98
N PRO A 391 14.30 -19.06 -24.96
CA PRO A 391 15.60 -19.58 -25.33
C PRO A 391 16.48 -18.46 -25.91
N TYR A 392 17.79 -18.63 -25.76
CA TYR A 392 18.77 -17.66 -26.25
C TYR A 392 18.62 -17.41 -27.75
N GLY A 393 18.72 -16.13 -28.11
CA GLY A 393 18.66 -15.61 -29.47
C GLY A 393 17.38 -15.92 -30.24
N LYS A 394 16.27 -16.19 -29.55
CA LYS A 394 14.96 -16.33 -30.20
C LYS A 394 13.98 -15.31 -29.62
N PRO A 395 13.77 -14.17 -30.29
CA PRO A 395 12.74 -13.23 -29.91
C PRO A 395 11.37 -13.92 -29.86
N THR A 396 10.54 -13.54 -28.90
CA THR A 396 9.14 -13.96 -28.88
C THR A 396 8.43 -13.49 -30.15
N ALA A 397 7.39 -14.21 -30.57
CA ALA A 397 6.39 -13.62 -31.43
C ALA A 397 5.83 -12.33 -30.79
N PRO A 398 5.34 -11.35 -31.57
CA PRO A 398 4.79 -10.13 -31.00
C PRO A 398 3.67 -10.40 -29.98
N ILE A 399 3.93 -10.05 -28.72
CA ILE A 399 3.01 -10.20 -27.59
C ILE A 399 2.09 -8.98 -27.57
N ARG A 400 0.78 -9.21 -27.47
CA ARG A 400 -0.22 -8.15 -27.34
C ARG A 400 -0.53 -7.87 -25.88
N ILE A 401 0.07 -6.84 -25.30
CA ILE A 401 -0.14 -6.45 -23.91
C ILE A 401 -1.27 -5.39 -23.86
N PRO A 402 -2.44 -5.69 -23.24
CA PRO A 402 -3.50 -4.71 -23.07
C PRO A 402 -3.05 -3.53 -22.19
N LEU A 403 -3.66 -2.35 -22.37
CA LEU A 403 -3.52 -1.23 -21.46
C LEU A 403 -3.84 -1.67 -20.03
N GLN A 404 -2.99 -1.33 -19.07
CA GLN A 404 -3.09 -1.82 -17.70
C GLN A 404 -4.51 -1.64 -17.15
N LEU A 405 -5.07 -0.43 -17.23
CA LEU A 405 -6.40 -0.08 -16.71
C LEU A 405 -7.59 -0.67 -17.48
N SER A 406 -7.37 -1.22 -18.68
CA SER A 406 -8.45 -1.77 -19.50
C SER A 406 -8.83 -3.21 -19.13
N ALA A 407 -7.93 -3.95 -18.47
CA ALA A 407 -8.14 -5.36 -18.16
C ALA A 407 -7.39 -5.78 -16.89
N LYS A 408 -8.01 -6.68 -16.11
CA LYS A 408 -7.34 -7.32 -14.96
C LYS A 408 -6.07 -8.11 -15.38
N ASN A 409 -6.10 -8.69 -16.58
CA ASN A 409 -5.03 -9.51 -17.14
C ASN A 409 -4.23 -8.67 -18.14
N SER A 410 -3.39 -7.77 -17.65
CA SER A 410 -2.81 -6.70 -18.48
C SER A 410 -1.29 -6.53 -18.31
N SER A 411 -0.63 -7.55 -17.76
CA SER A 411 0.83 -7.58 -17.65
C SER A 411 1.42 -8.89 -18.19
N VAL A 412 2.71 -8.83 -18.49
CA VAL A 412 3.56 -10.00 -18.72
C VAL A 412 4.52 -10.10 -17.56
N VAL A 413 4.79 -11.32 -17.09
CA VAL A 413 5.83 -11.57 -16.09
C VAL A 413 6.92 -12.42 -16.70
N VAL A 414 8.17 -12.02 -16.54
CA VAL A 414 9.34 -12.81 -16.88
C VAL A 414 10.02 -13.29 -15.60
N THR A 415 10.44 -14.54 -15.58
CA THR A 415 11.20 -15.17 -14.50
C THR A 415 12.42 -15.90 -15.08
N GLY A 416 13.49 -16.04 -14.30
CA GLY A 416 14.74 -16.63 -14.78
C GLY A 416 15.51 -15.68 -15.71
N ALA A 417 16.04 -16.17 -16.83
CA ALA A 417 16.78 -15.41 -17.83
C ALA A 417 18.04 -14.67 -17.32
N GLY A 418 18.74 -15.25 -16.35
CA GLY A 418 19.90 -14.63 -15.70
C GLY A 418 19.53 -13.69 -14.55
N MET A 419 18.24 -13.48 -14.27
CA MET A 419 17.80 -12.74 -13.09
C MET A 419 18.07 -13.52 -11.79
N PRO A 420 18.35 -12.82 -10.68
CA PRO A 420 18.40 -13.38 -9.33
C PRO A 420 17.21 -14.27 -8.97
N VAL A 421 17.45 -15.22 -8.04
CA VAL A 421 16.42 -16.14 -7.55
C VAL A 421 15.23 -15.34 -6.98
N ASN A 422 14.01 -15.76 -7.33
CA ASN A 422 12.73 -15.11 -6.98
C ASN A 422 12.47 -13.74 -7.61
N GLN A 423 13.44 -13.14 -8.30
CA GLN A 423 13.20 -11.89 -9.01
C GLN A 423 12.31 -12.13 -10.23
N ARG A 424 11.33 -11.26 -10.37
CA ARG A 424 10.39 -11.22 -11.49
C ARG A 424 10.49 -9.86 -12.16
N LEU A 425 10.42 -9.84 -13.48
CA LEU A 425 10.25 -8.63 -14.27
C LEU A 425 8.80 -8.54 -14.74
N PHE A 426 8.08 -7.51 -14.31
CA PHE A 426 6.72 -7.20 -14.72
C PHE A 426 6.77 -6.18 -15.86
N LEU A 427 6.11 -6.48 -16.97
CA LEU A 427 5.91 -5.57 -18.08
C LEU A 427 4.44 -5.17 -18.14
N SER A 428 4.17 -3.88 -18.23
CA SER A 428 2.80 -3.36 -18.35
C SER A 428 2.76 -2.11 -19.21
N VAL A 429 1.65 -1.90 -19.91
CA VAL A 429 1.49 -0.73 -20.77
C VAL A 429 0.57 0.27 -20.07
N ARG A 430 0.99 1.52 -19.99
CA ARG A 430 0.22 2.59 -19.36
C ARG A 430 0.20 3.83 -20.22
N MET A 431 -0.80 4.65 -19.97
CA MET A 431 -0.93 5.98 -20.54
C MET A 431 -1.57 6.87 -19.48
N ASN A 432 -1.56 8.18 -19.71
CA ASN A 432 -2.31 9.11 -18.88
C ASN A 432 -3.80 8.74 -18.93
N ASP A 433 -4.38 8.32 -17.80
CA ASP A 433 -5.82 8.08 -17.68
C ASP A 433 -6.40 8.89 -16.51
N TYR A 434 -7.20 9.89 -16.87
CA TYR A 434 -7.73 10.82 -15.89
C TYR A 434 -8.91 10.20 -15.12
N PRO A 435 -9.03 10.44 -13.80
CA PRO A 435 -8.19 11.34 -12.99
C PRO A 435 -7.16 10.61 -12.09
N TYR A 436 -7.00 9.29 -12.24
CA TYR A 436 -6.31 8.43 -11.27
C TYR A 436 -4.99 7.82 -11.74
N ASP A 437 -4.59 8.06 -12.99
CA ASP A 437 -3.35 7.52 -13.53
C ASP A 437 -2.52 8.56 -14.27
N LEU A 438 -1.93 9.51 -13.53
CA LEU A 438 -1.43 10.78 -14.09
C LEU A 438 -0.26 11.44 -13.36
N PRO A 439 0.39 12.41 -14.04
CA PRO A 439 0.78 12.36 -15.45
C PRO A 439 2.13 11.63 -15.57
N TYR A 440 2.26 10.84 -16.64
CA TYR A 440 3.48 10.15 -17.06
C TYR A 440 4.33 11.03 -17.98
N SER A 441 3.68 11.66 -18.95
CA SER A 441 4.29 12.65 -19.82
C SER A 441 3.44 13.90 -19.89
N PHE A 442 4.10 15.06 -20.00
CA PHE A 442 3.44 16.33 -20.32
C PHE A 442 2.92 16.36 -21.77
N ALA A 443 3.35 15.43 -22.62
CA ALA A 443 3.06 15.39 -24.06
C ALA A 443 1.74 14.67 -24.41
N GLY A 444 0.94 14.23 -23.44
CA GLY A 444 -0.42 13.71 -23.67
C GLY A 444 -0.53 12.18 -23.63
N ASP A 445 -1.53 11.64 -24.33
CA ASP A 445 -2.01 10.24 -24.34
C ASP A 445 -1.05 9.23 -25.01
N THR A 446 0.26 9.41 -24.84
CA THR A 446 1.27 8.50 -25.39
C THR A 446 1.36 7.26 -24.49
N PRO A 447 1.33 6.05 -25.07
CA PRO A 447 1.53 4.82 -24.31
C PRO A 447 3.01 4.64 -23.97
N HIS A 448 3.28 4.20 -22.74
CA HIS A 448 4.58 3.78 -22.27
C HIS A 448 4.51 2.32 -21.86
N LEU A 449 5.50 1.54 -22.27
CA LEU A 449 5.75 0.21 -21.71
C LEU A 449 6.65 0.37 -20.49
N LEU A 450 6.14 0.03 -19.32
CA LEU A 450 6.84 0.14 -18.05
C LEU A 450 7.32 -1.23 -17.58
N MET A 451 8.52 -1.25 -17.00
CA MET A 451 9.18 -2.45 -16.52
C MET A 451 9.53 -2.30 -15.04
N HIS A 452 8.99 -3.20 -14.22
CA HIS A 452 9.21 -3.23 -12.78
C HIS A 452 9.79 -4.56 -12.37
N THR A 453 10.88 -4.57 -11.60
CA THR A 453 11.32 -5.77 -10.93
C THR A 453 10.74 -5.86 -9.53
N TYR A 454 10.45 -7.09 -9.12
CA TYR A 454 9.96 -7.41 -7.79
C TYR A 454 10.38 -8.84 -7.42
N ASN A 455 11.08 -8.97 -6.30
CA ASN A 455 11.55 -10.23 -5.75
C ASN A 455 10.81 -10.63 -4.46
N GLY A 456 9.77 -9.87 -4.09
CA GLY A 456 8.96 -10.20 -2.93
C GLY A 456 8.24 -11.53 -3.10
N THR A 457 8.06 -12.18 -1.96
CA THR A 457 7.39 -13.47 -1.83
C THR A 457 6.15 -13.30 -0.96
N VAL A 458 5.39 -14.38 -0.75
CA VAL A 458 4.30 -14.39 0.24
C VAL A 458 4.81 -14.08 1.66
N LEU A 459 6.12 -14.20 1.88
CA LEU A 459 6.75 -14.29 3.20
C LEU A 459 7.57 -13.07 3.54
N SER A 460 8.16 -12.50 2.51
CA SER A 460 8.74 -11.17 2.50
C SER A 460 8.02 -10.43 1.38
N SER A 461 6.80 -9.98 1.68
CA SER A 461 5.96 -9.23 0.75
C SER A 461 6.25 -7.73 0.81
N TYR A 462 6.79 -7.24 1.92
CA TYR A 462 7.24 -5.87 2.07
C TYR A 462 8.61 -5.69 1.39
N VAL A 463 8.63 -5.75 0.07
CA VAL A 463 9.85 -5.54 -0.72
C VAL A 463 9.58 -4.48 -1.77
N ALA A 464 10.53 -3.55 -1.92
CA ALA A 464 10.38 -2.46 -2.86
C ALA A 464 10.20 -3.01 -4.30
N THR A 465 9.31 -2.37 -5.04
CA THR A 465 9.26 -2.57 -6.50
C THR A 465 10.24 -1.60 -7.15
N ILE A 466 11.03 -2.07 -8.11
CA ILE A 466 12.06 -1.25 -8.76
C ILE A 466 11.66 -1.01 -10.22
N HIS A 467 11.35 0.23 -10.57
CA HIS A 467 11.12 0.66 -11.95
C HIS A 467 12.45 0.71 -12.71
N VAL A 468 12.72 -0.33 -13.52
CA VAL A 468 14.00 -0.53 -14.21
C VAL A 468 14.04 0.11 -15.61
N GLY A 469 12.89 0.54 -16.12
CA GLY A 469 12.84 1.33 -17.35
C GLY A 469 11.44 1.56 -17.88
N ASP A 470 11.33 2.58 -18.73
CA ASP A 470 10.17 2.88 -19.55
C ASP A 470 10.56 2.96 -21.02
N LEU A 471 9.68 2.48 -21.90
CA LEU A 471 9.87 2.54 -23.35
C LEU A 471 8.74 3.29 -24.02
N SER A 472 9.12 4.15 -24.96
CA SER A 472 8.23 4.66 -26.00
C SER A 472 8.08 3.63 -27.12
N VAL A 473 7.07 3.83 -27.98
CA VAL A 473 6.94 3.03 -29.22
C VAL A 473 8.22 3.15 -30.05
N ASP A 474 8.59 2.06 -30.72
CA ASP A 474 9.82 1.86 -31.51
C ASP A 474 11.14 1.88 -30.70
N SER A 475 11.06 1.87 -29.37
CA SER A 475 12.24 1.87 -28.50
C SER A 475 12.57 0.47 -27.98
N VAL A 476 13.83 0.28 -27.56
CA VAL A 476 14.38 -0.97 -27.03
C VAL A 476 15.03 -0.71 -25.67
N TRP A 477 14.75 -1.58 -24.71
CA TRP A 477 15.40 -1.63 -23.40
C TRP A 477 16.26 -2.87 -23.33
N ARG A 478 17.50 -2.70 -22.86
CA ARG A 478 18.47 -3.79 -22.68
C ARG A 478 18.87 -3.78 -21.21
N ASP A 479 18.60 -4.86 -20.50
CA ASP A 479 19.00 -4.97 -19.10
C ASP A 479 20.52 -5.14 -19.00
N PRO A 480 21.24 -4.42 -18.11
CA PRO A 480 22.68 -4.60 -17.95
C PRO A 480 23.04 -5.88 -17.16
N ASP A 481 22.16 -6.31 -16.27
CA ASP A 481 22.42 -7.38 -15.31
C ASP A 481 21.91 -8.74 -15.79
N SER A 482 20.78 -8.77 -16.50
CA SER A 482 20.29 -9.95 -17.21
C SER A 482 20.56 -9.88 -18.71
N ASP A 483 20.30 -11.00 -19.38
CA ASP A 483 20.43 -11.09 -20.83
C ASP A 483 19.17 -10.63 -21.57
N LEU A 484 18.20 -10.01 -20.87
CA LEU A 484 16.92 -9.63 -21.45
C LEU A 484 17.00 -8.36 -22.30
N VAL A 485 16.28 -8.40 -23.41
CA VAL A 485 16.00 -7.27 -24.29
C VAL A 485 14.51 -7.20 -24.55
N VAL A 486 13.94 -6.02 -24.39
CA VAL A 486 12.51 -5.75 -24.57
C VAL A 486 12.35 -4.66 -25.61
N ARG A 487 11.50 -4.89 -26.61
CA ARG A 487 11.19 -3.91 -27.65
C ARG A 487 9.70 -3.62 -27.70
N PHE A 488 9.35 -2.35 -27.72
CA PHE A 488 7.98 -1.89 -27.90
C PHE A 488 7.73 -1.56 -29.38
N ASP A 489 7.27 -2.54 -30.16
CA ASP A 489 7.17 -2.40 -31.62
C ASP A 489 6.08 -1.44 -32.09
N SER A 490 4.88 -1.49 -31.50
CA SER A 490 3.75 -0.67 -31.98
C SER A 490 2.63 -0.58 -30.97
N TRP A 491 1.80 0.46 -31.09
CA TRP A 491 0.58 0.64 -30.32
C TRP A 491 -0.66 0.57 -31.21
N ASP A 492 -1.61 -0.31 -30.85
CA ASP A 492 -2.91 -0.37 -31.52
C ASP A 492 -3.97 0.39 -30.73
N LYS A 493 -4.33 1.57 -31.23
CA LYS A 493 -5.38 2.43 -30.66
C LYS A 493 -6.78 1.82 -30.67
N LYS A 494 -7.06 0.83 -31.54
CA LYS A 494 -8.40 0.21 -31.60
C LYS A 494 -8.58 -0.82 -30.50
N THR A 495 -7.53 -1.56 -30.19
CA THR A 495 -7.56 -2.60 -29.16
C THR A 495 -6.98 -2.13 -27.83
N ASN A 496 -6.41 -0.93 -27.77
CA ASN A 496 -5.66 -0.40 -26.63
C ASN A 496 -4.60 -1.38 -26.15
N ALA A 497 -3.81 -1.92 -27.08
CA ALA A 497 -2.78 -2.92 -26.79
C ALA A 497 -1.44 -2.57 -27.44
N ALA A 498 -0.36 -2.80 -26.71
CA ALA A 498 1.00 -2.75 -27.23
C ALA A 498 1.35 -4.06 -27.94
N SER A 499 2.15 -3.97 -28.99
CA SER A 499 2.90 -5.07 -29.58
C SER A 499 4.32 -5.03 -29.02
N VAL A 500 4.71 -6.07 -28.29
CA VAL A 500 6.00 -6.16 -27.60
C VAL A 500 6.72 -7.44 -27.98
N ARG A 501 8.03 -7.37 -28.23
CA ARG A 501 8.88 -8.55 -28.38
C ARG A 501 9.91 -8.59 -27.26
N ILE A 502 10.21 -9.78 -26.77
CA ILE A 502 11.18 -10.04 -25.71
C ILE A 502 12.19 -11.04 -26.25
N CYS A 503 13.47 -10.80 -26.03
CA CYS A 503 14.55 -11.68 -26.46
C CYS A 503 15.56 -11.85 -25.33
N ARG A 504 16.24 -13.00 -25.29
CA ARG A 504 17.31 -13.29 -24.35
C ARG A 504 18.62 -13.47 -25.11
N ARG A 505 19.60 -12.64 -24.81
CA ARG A 505 20.90 -12.57 -25.51
C ARG A 505 21.83 -13.71 -25.14
N SER A 506 22.45 -14.35 -26.12
CA SER A 506 23.63 -15.19 -25.90
C SER A 506 24.93 -14.36 -25.92
N SER A 507 24.89 -13.16 -26.51
CA SER A 507 26.00 -12.22 -26.66
C SER A 507 25.56 -10.78 -26.33
N ARG A 508 26.41 -10.00 -25.65
CA ARG A 508 26.03 -8.65 -25.22
C ARG A 508 26.16 -7.57 -26.28
N GLN A 509 26.97 -7.80 -27.31
CA GLN A 509 27.45 -6.72 -28.20
C GLN A 509 27.29 -6.99 -29.69
N GLN A 510 27.27 -8.25 -30.11
CA GLN A 510 27.26 -8.58 -31.53
C GLN A 510 26.81 -10.01 -31.76
N GLU A 511 26.35 -10.26 -32.99
CA GLU A 511 26.16 -11.59 -33.53
C GLU A 511 27.42 -12.45 -33.43
N VAL A 512 27.26 -13.67 -32.93
CA VAL A 512 28.35 -14.64 -32.80
C VAL A 512 28.28 -15.66 -33.93
N ASN A 513 27.07 -16.04 -34.36
CA ASN A 513 26.88 -17.03 -35.41
C ASN A 513 25.81 -16.62 -36.43
N CYS A 514 26.28 -15.99 -37.49
CA CYS A 514 25.50 -15.47 -38.63
C CYS A 514 24.83 -16.51 -39.54
N LYS A 515 24.66 -17.75 -39.11
CA LYS A 515 24.10 -18.86 -39.91
C LYS A 515 23.26 -19.85 -39.10
N ASN A 516 22.91 -19.56 -37.85
CA ASN A 516 22.20 -20.48 -36.97
C ASN A 516 20.69 -20.18 -36.86
N GLY A 517 20.21 -19.10 -37.48
CA GLY A 517 18.82 -18.66 -37.39
C GLY A 517 18.45 -18.07 -36.03
N LEU A 518 19.46 -17.64 -35.25
CA LEU A 518 19.29 -16.97 -33.97
C LEU A 518 19.72 -15.50 -34.10
N ASP A 519 19.24 -14.72 -33.14
CA ASP A 519 19.53 -13.30 -32.90
C ASP A 519 20.35 -13.21 -31.61
N ASP A 520 21.65 -13.52 -31.68
CA ASP A 520 22.53 -13.73 -30.51
C ASP A 520 22.61 -12.48 -29.61
N ASP A 521 22.49 -11.28 -30.19
CA ASP A 521 22.58 -9.99 -29.47
C ASP A 521 21.22 -9.31 -29.22
N CYS A 522 20.13 -9.91 -29.72
CA CYS A 522 18.76 -9.46 -29.57
C CYS A 522 18.50 -8.05 -30.12
N ASP A 523 19.10 -7.66 -31.24
CA ASP A 523 18.75 -6.42 -31.96
C ASP A 523 17.49 -6.55 -32.84
N PHE A 524 16.92 -7.75 -32.88
CA PHE A 524 15.73 -8.17 -33.63
C PHE A 524 15.95 -8.33 -35.14
N LEU A 525 17.20 -8.56 -35.54
CA LEU A 525 17.63 -9.04 -36.85
C LEU A 525 18.32 -10.40 -36.65
N THR A 526 18.28 -11.28 -37.66
CA THR A 526 18.89 -12.61 -37.55
C THR A 526 19.88 -12.84 -38.67
N ASP A 527 20.99 -13.50 -38.36
CA ASP A 527 21.98 -13.97 -39.33
C ASP A 527 22.40 -12.86 -40.34
N ILE A 528 22.23 -13.11 -41.64
CA ILE A 528 22.65 -12.22 -42.73
C ILE A 528 21.88 -10.89 -42.79
N GLU A 529 20.72 -10.81 -42.12
CA GLU A 529 19.97 -9.56 -42.00
C GLU A 529 20.59 -8.63 -40.95
N ASP A 530 21.40 -9.18 -40.06
CA ASP A 530 22.11 -8.46 -39.01
C ASP A 530 23.32 -7.67 -39.58
N PRO A 531 23.46 -6.37 -39.28
CA PRO A 531 24.60 -5.55 -39.67
C PRO A 531 25.97 -6.04 -39.17
N ASP A 532 26.02 -6.74 -38.04
CA ASP A 532 27.24 -7.29 -37.44
C ASP A 532 27.75 -8.51 -38.20
N CYS A 533 26.88 -9.13 -38.99
CA CYS A 533 27.22 -10.26 -39.81
C CYS A 533 27.95 -9.84 -41.10
N PRO A 534 29.02 -10.58 -41.49
CA PRO A 534 29.75 -10.27 -42.70
C PRO A 534 28.82 -10.45 -43.90
N LYS A 535 28.47 -9.32 -44.54
CA LYS A 535 27.70 -9.35 -45.78
C LYS A 535 28.45 -10.20 -46.80
N PRO A 536 27.79 -11.17 -47.46
CA PRO A 536 28.44 -11.90 -48.53
C PRO A 536 28.98 -10.91 -49.56
N PRO A 537 30.15 -11.17 -50.15
CA PRO A 537 30.69 -10.32 -51.20
C PRO A 537 29.60 -10.12 -52.24
N SER A 538 29.26 -8.86 -52.52
CA SER A 538 28.24 -8.55 -53.53
C SER A 538 28.61 -9.30 -54.80
N PRO A 539 27.65 -10.01 -55.44
CA PRO A 539 27.94 -10.69 -56.70
C PRO A 539 28.59 -9.68 -57.64
N PRO A 540 29.62 -10.08 -58.41
CA PRO A 540 30.29 -9.17 -59.34
C PRO A 540 29.22 -8.47 -60.15
N ILE A 541 29.22 -7.14 -60.11
CA ILE A 541 28.23 -6.30 -60.79
C ILE A 541 28.15 -6.84 -62.22
N PRO A 542 27.00 -7.38 -62.68
CA PRO A 542 26.90 -7.85 -64.05
C PRO A 542 27.32 -6.69 -64.95
N PRO A 543 28.13 -6.95 -65.99
CA PRO A 543 28.63 -5.90 -66.87
C PRO A 543 27.45 -5.04 -67.27
N SER A 544 27.56 -3.73 -67.03
CA SER A 544 26.48 -2.79 -67.31
C SER A 544 25.93 -3.11 -68.70
N PRO A 545 24.61 -3.34 -68.85
CA PRO A 545 24.05 -3.57 -70.17
C PRO A 545 24.52 -2.44 -71.08
N PRO A 546 24.92 -2.76 -72.33
CA PRO A 546 25.40 -1.75 -73.27
C PRO A 546 24.40 -0.61 -73.28
N SER A 547 24.90 0.61 -73.08
CA SER A 547 24.07 1.81 -73.03
C SER A 547 23.07 1.74 -74.18
N PRO A 548 21.76 1.86 -73.93
CA PRO A 548 20.79 1.89 -75.01
C PRO A 548 21.23 2.97 -76.01
N PRO A 549 21.08 2.72 -77.33
CA PRO A 549 21.44 3.69 -78.35
C PRO A 549 20.81 5.04 -77.98
N PRO A 550 21.56 6.15 -78.13
CA PRO A 550 21.08 7.47 -77.77
C PRO A 550 19.69 7.67 -78.40
N LEU A 551 18.69 7.88 -77.55
CA LEU A 551 17.37 8.30 -77.99
C LEU A 551 17.57 9.50 -78.93
N PRO A 552 16.90 9.55 -80.09
CA PRO A 552 17.00 10.67 -81.01
C PRO A 552 16.74 11.95 -80.22
N SER A 553 17.64 12.92 -80.41
CA SER A 553 17.55 14.22 -79.75
C SER A 553 16.15 14.78 -79.94
N PRO A 554 15.45 15.19 -78.86
CA PRO A 554 14.15 15.80 -78.99
C PRO A 554 14.27 17.04 -79.90
N PRO A 555 13.27 17.31 -80.77
CA PRO A 555 13.27 18.47 -81.63
C PRO A 555 13.46 19.74 -80.79
N ALA A 556 14.24 20.67 -81.35
CA ALA A 556 14.63 21.93 -80.71
C ALA A 556 13.40 22.58 -80.03
N PRO A 557 13.53 23.02 -78.76
CA PRO A 557 12.44 23.68 -78.08
C PRO A 557 12.05 24.94 -78.87
N HIS A 558 10.76 25.03 -79.22
CA HIS A 558 10.19 26.26 -79.74
C HIS A 558 10.53 27.44 -78.82
N PRO A 559 10.79 28.64 -79.39
CA PRO A 559 11.15 29.81 -78.62
C PRO A 559 10.13 30.05 -77.50
N ARG A 560 10.62 30.02 -76.26
CA ARG A 560 9.81 30.33 -75.08
C ARG A 560 9.17 31.70 -75.28
N LEU A 561 7.84 31.72 -75.27
CA LEU A 561 7.09 32.95 -75.07
C LEU A 561 7.55 33.58 -73.74
N PRO A 562 7.64 34.92 -73.69
CA PRO A 562 8.03 35.64 -72.47
C PRO A 562 7.15 35.21 -71.30
N PRO A 563 7.72 35.11 -70.08
CA PRO A 563 6.98 34.66 -68.91
C PRO A 563 5.76 35.56 -68.70
N GLN A 564 4.57 34.96 -68.70
CA GLN A 564 3.37 35.65 -68.26
C GLN A 564 3.60 36.12 -66.82
N PRO A 565 3.31 37.40 -66.51
CA PRO A 565 3.44 37.92 -65.16
C PRO A 565 2.58 37.08 -64.22
N SER A 566 3.19 36.58 -63.15
CA SER A 566 2.52 35.83 -62.10
C SER A 566 1.25 36.55 -61.66
N PRO A 567 0.10 35.85 -61.54
CA PRO A 567 -1.09 36.47 -61.00
C PRO A 567 -0.78 37.00 -59.60
N LYS A 568 -1.11 38.27 -59.36
CA LYS A 568 -0.99 38.91 -58.05
C LYS A 568 -1.63 38.00 -56.99
N PRO A 569 -0.98 37.82 -55.82
CA PRO A 569 -1.59 37.12 -54.70
C PRO A 569 -2.99 37.70 -54.45
N PRO A 570 -4.02 36.86 -54.25
CA PRO A 570 -5.34 37.36 -53.90
C PRO A 570 -5.20 38.20 -52.64
N SER A 571 -5.71 39.44 -52.71
CA SER A 571 -5.73 40.35 -51.57
C SER A 571 -6.34 39.61 -50.35
N PRO A 572 -5.75 39.77 -49.14
CA PRO A 572 -6.28 39.14 -47.95
C PRO A 572 -7.76 39.50 -47.80
N LYS A 573 -8.61 38.48 -47.66
CA LYS A 573 -10.03 38.70 -47.37
C LYS A 573 -10.13 39.61 -46.14
N PRO A 574 -10.96 40.66 -46.17
CA PRO A 574 -11.24 41.47 -44.99
C PRO A 574 -11.64 40.55 -43.82
N PRO A 575 -11.19 40.85 -42.59
CA PRO A 575 -11.60 40.08 -41.43
C PRO A 575 -13.13 40.07 -41.37
N SER A 576 -13.70 38.86 -41.34
CA SER A 576 -15.13 38.68 -41.11
C SER A 576 -15.51 39.44 -39.84
N PRO A 577 -16.63 40.20 -39.84
CA PRO A 577 -17.09 40.89 -38.64
C PRO A 577 -17.22 39.89 -37.48
N PRO A 578 -16.87 40.30 -36.25
CA PRO A 578 -16.89 39.41 -35.09
C PRO A 578 -18.26 38.76 -35.00
N ARG A 579 -18.26 37.42 -35.01
CA ARG A 579 -19.46 36.62 -34.84
C ARG A 579 -20.07 37.03 -33.49
N PRO A 580 -21.32 37.49 -33.42
CA PRO A 580 -21.94 37.82 -32.16
C PRO A 580 -21.89 36.60 -31.26
N SER A 581 -21.43 36.81 -30.02
CA SER A 581 -21.32 35.77 -29.00
C SER A 581 -22.59 34.93 -28.98
N PRO A 582 -22.48 33.58 -28.95
CA PRO A 582 -23.66 32.73 -28.85
C PRO A 582 -24.45 33.16 -27.62
N ARG A 583 -25.71 33.53 -27.85
CA ARG A 583 -26.66 33.87 -26.80
C ARG A 583 -26.67 32.71 -25.80
N PRO A 584 -26.59 32.96 -24.48
CA PRO A 584 -26.74 31.90 -23.49
C PRO A 584 -28.01 31.11 -23.81
N PRO A 585 -27.98 29.77 -23.75
CA PRO A 585 -29.18 28.98 -23.96
C PRO A 585 -30.26 29.49 -23.01
N ARG A 586 -31.42 29.85 -23.57
CA ARG A 586 -32.60 30.18 -22.78
C ARG A 586 -32.83 29.03 -21.79
N PRO A 587 -33.11 29.31 -20.51
CA PRO A 587 -33.57 28.28 -19.59
C PRO A 587 -34.73 27.53 -20.25
N GLN A 588 -34.55 26.24 -20.48
CA GLN A 588 -35.63 25.38 -20.94
C GLN A 588 -36.73 25.48 -19.87
N PRO A 589 -37.97 25.84 -20.22
CA PRO A 589 -39.08 25.76 -19.27
C PRO A 589 -39.18 24.30 -18.81
N SER A 590 -39.21 24.12 -17.49
CA SER A 590 -39.42 22.82 -16.87
C SER A 590 -40.60 22.12 -17.53
N PRO A 591 -40.46 20.84 -17.94
CA PRO A 591 -41.58 20.10 -18.50
C PRO A 591 -42.73 20.10 -17.49
N PRO A 592 -43.99 20.27 -17.95
CA PRO A 592 -45.15 20.23 -17.06
C PRO A 592 -45.16 18.90 -16.32
N SER A 593 -45.32 18.99 -15.00
CA SER A 593 -45.47 17.87 -14.08
C SER A 593 -46.64 17.01 -14.55
N TYR A 594 -46.35 15.93 -15.26
CA TYR A 594 -47.36 14.90 -15.52
C TYR A 594 -47.75 14.30 -14.16
N PRO A 595 -49.06 14.17 -13.86
CA PRO A 595 -49.48 13.46 -12.66
C PRO A 595 -48.93 12.05 -12.71
N ILE A 596 -48.18 11.68 -11.66
CA ILE A 596 -47.67 10.34 -11.42
C ILE A 596 -48.86 9.40 -11.47
N ARG A 597 -49.00 8.68 -12.59
CA ARG A 597 -49.95 7.59 -12.72
C ARG A 597 -49.42 6.48 -11.82
N LEU A 598 -50.06 6.31 -10.66
CA LEU A 598 -49.89 5.18 -9.75
C LEU A 598 -49.86 3.90 -10.58
N GLN A 599 -48.66 3.36 -10.77
CA GLN A 599 -48.51 2.02 -11.32
C GLN A 599 -49.08 1.07 -10.29
N SER A 600 -50.11 0.33 -10.68
CA SER A 600 -50.65 -0.76 -9.90
C SER A 600 -49.52 -1.72 -9.50
N PRO A 601 -49.49 -2.19 -8.24
CA PRO A 601 -48.43 -3.05 -7.75
C PRO A 601 -48.32 -4.31 -8.61
N ARG A 602 -47.10 -4.60 -9.10
CA ARG A 602 -46.78 -5.88 -9.73
C ARG A 602 -47.14 -7.01 -8.75
N PRO A 603 -47.77 -8.10 -9.23
CA PRO A 603 -47.95 -9.30 -8.43
C PRO A 603 -46.60 -9.78 -7.90
N PRO A 604 -46.53 -10.23 -6.64
CA PRO A 604 -45.30 -10.78 -6.09
C PRO A 604 -44.85 -11.99 -6.92
N PRO A 605 -43.54 -12.17 -7.14
CA PRO A 605 -43.02 -13.38 -7.79
C PRO A 605 -43.46 -14.63 -7.01
N PRO A 606 -43.71 -15.76 -7.69
CA PRO A 606 -44.09 -17.00 -7.04
C PRO A 606 -43.05 -17.38 -5.99
N LYS A 607 -43.53 -17.69 -4.78
CA LYS A 607 -42.70 -18.09 -3.64
C LYS A 607 -41.77 -19.23 -4.07
N ARG A 608 -40.45 -18.97 -4.00
CA ARG A 608 -39.44 -20.02 -4.09
C ARG A 608 -39.77 -21.11 -3.06
N PRO A 609 -39.68 -22.41 -3.42
CA PRO A 609 -39.80 -23.49 -2.45
C PRO A 609 -38.82 -23.26 -1.31
N SER A 610 -39.31 -23.32 -0.08
CA SER A 610 -38.49 -23.20 1.12
C SER A 610 -37.33 -24.20 1.07
N PRO A 611 -36.09 -23.81 1.42
CA PRO A 611 -35.01 -24.75 1.59
C PRO A 611 -35.43 -25.80 2.62
N ARG A 612 -35.14 -27.08 2.35
CA ARG A 612 -35.31 -28.12 3.36
C ARG A 612 -34.58 -27.71 4.64
N PRO A 613 -35.21 -27.85 5.81
CA PRO A 613 -34.53 -27.57 7.06
C PRO A 613 -33.27 -28.43 7.16
N PRO A 614 -32.14 -27.87 7.63
CA PRO A 614 -30.94 -28.64 7.89
C PRO A 614 -31.29 -29.78 8.84
N ARG A 615 -30.82 -31.00 8.52
CA ARG A 615 -30.92 -32.13 9.44
C ARG A 615 -30.33 -31.71 10.78
N SER A 616 -31.10 -31.88 11.84
CA SER A 616 -30.63 -31.70 13.21
C SER A 616 -29.29 -32.43 13.42
N PRO A 617 -28.33 -31.82 14.12
CA PRO A 617 -27.10 -32.50 14.50
C PRO A 617 -27.46 -33.80 15.22
N GLN A 618 -26.97 -34.93 14.72
CA GLN A 618 -27.02 -36.17 15.50
C GLN A 618 -26.28 -35.92 16.80
N ALA A 619 -26.95 -36.25 17.91
CA ALA A 619 -26.34 -36.22 19.24
C ALA A 619 -25.00 -36.99 19.21
N PRO A 620 -23.96 -36.48 19.89
CA PRO A 620 -22.68 -37.18 19.96
C PRO A 620 -22.91 -38.60 20.49
N ARG A 621 -22.39 -39.60 19.76
CA ARG A 621 -22.35 -40.98 20.24
C ARG A 621 -21.61 -41.00 21.58
N ASN A 622 -22.23 -41.60 22.58
CA ASN A 622 -21.62 -41.85 23.88
C ASN A 622 -20.23 -42.49 23.71
N PRO A 623 -19.23 -42.09 24.51
CA PRO A 623 -17.95 -42.77 24.52
C PRO A 623 -18.13 -44.25 24.90
N PRO A 624 -17.31 -45.16 24.34
CA PRO A 624 -17.37 -46.57 24.70
C PRO A 624 -17.12 -46.75 26.19
N SER A 625 -17.98 -47.54 26.84
CA SER A 625 -17.87 -47.89 28.25
C SER A 625 -16.47 -48.44 28.57
N PRO A 626 -15.88 -48.08 29.73
CA PRO A 626 -14.58 -48.58 30.13
C PRO A 626 -14.63 -50.10 30.22
N ARG A 627 -13.72 -50.75 29.48
CA ARG A 627 -13.51 -52.18 29.47
C ARG A 627 -13.21 -52.62 30.91
N ARG A 628 -14.13 -53.41 31.47
CA ARG A 628 -14.04 -54.00 32.81
C ARG A 628 -12.73 -54.78 32.91
N GLN A 629 -11.75 -54.24 33.64
CA GLN A 629 -10.53 -54.96 33.97
C GLN A 629 -10.91 -56.13 34.87
N THR A 630 -10.68 -57.35 34.40
CA THR A 630 -10.69 -58.57 35.20
C THR A 630 -9.65 -58.45 36.30
N PRO A 631 -10.00 -58.64 37.58
CA PRO A 631 -9.02 -58.65 38.66
C PRO A 631 -8.12 -59.89 38.57
N PRO A 632 -6.85 -59.80 38.99
CA PRO A 632 -5.93 -60.94 38.99
C PRO A 632 -6.35 -61.98 40.04
N PRO A 633 -6.07 -63.28 39.81
CA PRO A 633 -6.41 -64.34 40.74
C PRO A 633 -5.55 -64.22 42.00
N ARG A 634 -6.20 -64.13 43.16
CA ARG A 634 -5.54 -64.13 44.46
C ARG A 634 -5.26 -65.59 44.87
N ALA A 635 -3.98 -65.90 45.06
CA ALA A 635 -3.50 -67.14 45.61
C ALA A 635 -4.06 -67.35 47.03
N GLY A 636 -4.67 -68.52 47.25
CA GLY A 636 -5.00 -69.01 48.59
C GLY A 636 -3.91 -69.98 49.06
N ALA A 637 -3.55 -69.84 50.34
CA ALA A 637 -2.98 -70.93 51.14
C ALA A 637 -3.82 -71.03 52.42
N LYS A 638 -4.32 -72.25 52.67
CA LYS A 638 -5.04 -72.74 53.86
C LYS A 638 -4.06 -73.06 55.01
N PRO A 639 -4.51 -73.35 56.25
CA PRO A 639 -5.88 -73.42 56.77
C PRO A 639 -6.29 -72.22 57.64
#